data_AF-Q7NC63-F1
#
_entry.id   AF-Q7NC63-F1
#
_cell.length_a   1.000
_cell.length_b   1.000
_cell.length_c   1.000
_cell.angle_alpha   90.00
_cell.angle_beta   90.00
_cell.angle_gamma   90.00
#
_symmetry.space_group_name_H-M   'P 1'
#
loop_
_entity.id
_entity.type
_entity.pdbx_description
1 polymer ?
#
loop_
_entity_poly.entity_id
_entity_poly.type
_entity_poly.pdbx_seq_one_letter_code
_entity_poly.pdbx_strand_id
1 'polypeptide(L)'
;MIKKSAWFNLLCGLSSVSFVSASCQKMQAPATKSAEEIFRTLTKGDITIAFNKNQDKTKILPSAINEKNYFNYFYFQISQSVDQKELDHINFDAKNFVPNNQSGTLSFDLDVSVVDRPKDIKNFDFRIDGLMTGSGASSGSGSSSASSGSGSGNSGSTTTQPEHDPNDCPPDTSKANKTSSSEKTVNTTRPTESQRQPRDSSKPPSFPNGFPGFPGSNITKKFVQKQNSYPDYVASRYKTVDKQLIYKEIWDRTFSIRPGTFTSDNGTAHPIVDQGTGWVLDYAKNSSNNNQLKLFIATNLHVIGNYGNTNSKELDDLLSYSDPTGVKPSGFALGKSNKTPSFTPQPNNQSVDQLKQNAGTMLYYSYKEGGGKIGIEEVKTTEAFSTPKIVFAAVDYLDDHALNQYKSKINEKWKEWKAKTLSSINGSNSSDGTVFADEEKARLKKLTEYNGKISFYTDFGILELDVDLSKADEKLKEWINNSTKAVDSYVNRIKTTQHLPNYNPETGNYFPTLDYISKNLGLASCKPSYAYGIDNAKDIYIAGYPKDLQSQTFWMQNNPAERYQDITQGSVNNQLRIPQQAWLPNKDLFNVPSYTRSTDSATSKTWSDINNIQIYTKLWNRPFIDRYGFNYFTKFSSLYYGASGSVAYNDFGQIVGIYDGVASSTNFGDVSNLGTFAPLVQAANIKVQSDENITNYAYNLIDNKGFPHQTRSYRSNLSLFYPNGFTWPSTSGTPTQSNSKVTAIFPNGF
;
A
#
# COMPACT_ATOMS: atom_id res chain seq x y z
N MET A 1 -74.04 -34.45 -7.36
CA MET A 1 -74.43 -33.47 -8.40
C MET A 1 -74.53 -32.12 -7.72
N ILE A 2 -73.51 -31.31 -7.93
CA ILE A 2 -73.07 -30.26 -6.99
C ILE A 2 -73.34 -28.90 -7.62
N LYS A 3 -73.90 -28.03 -6.78
CA LYS A 3 -74.46 -26.73 -7.07
C LYS A 3 -73.51 -25.63 -6.56
N LYS A 4 -73.71 -24.44 -7.14
CA LYS A 4 -73.46 -23.09 -6.59
C LYS A 4 -71.99 -22.63 -6.64
N SER A 5 -71.73 -21.53 -7.34
CA SER A 5 -71.98 -20.12 -6.95
C SER A 5 -71.01 -19.68 -5.87
N ALA A 6 -70.40 -18.53 -6.14
CA ALA A 6 -69.55 -17.70 -5.31
C ALA A 6 -69.84 -17.78 -3.79
N TRP A 7 -68.78 -17.67 -2.99
CA TRP A 7 -68.64 -16.69 -1.91
C TRP A 7 -67.15 -16.55 -1.53
N PHE A 8 -66.82 -15.34 -1.08
CA PHE A 8 -65.54 -14.76 -0.65
C PHE A 8 -64.85 -15.51 0.51
N ASN A 9 -63.50 -15.58 0.53
CA ASN A 9 -62.63 -14.98 1.56
C ASN A 9 -61.16 -15.49 1.56
N LEU A 10 -60.24 -14.52 1.54
CA LEU A 10 -59.08 -14.37 2.43
C LEU A 10 -57.96 -15.44 2.54
N LEU A 11 -56.74 -14.96 2.22
CA LEU A 11 -55.41 -15.23 2.78
C LEU A 11 -54.55 -16.43 2.33
N CYS A 12 -53.30 -16.05 2.09
CA CYS A 12 -52.08 -16.77 1.73
C CYS A 12 -51.72 -17.94 2.65
N GLY A 13 -50.98 -18.92 2.12
CA GLY A 13 -50.10 -19.74 2.94
C GLY A 13 -49.70 -21.09 2.36
N LEU A 14 -48.47 -21.13 1.84
CA LEU A 14 -47.53 -22.26 1.85
C LEU A 14 -47.61 -23.35 0.74
N SER A 15 -46.38 -23.80 0.46
CA SER A 15 -45.94 -25.01 -0.25
C SER A 15 -46.01 -25.05 -1.79
N SER A 16 -44.89 -24.58 -2.37
CA SER A 16 -43.90 -25.40 -3.08
C SER A 16 -44.19 -25.98 -4.47
N VAL A 17 -43.20 -25.72 -5.35
CA VAL A 17 -42.76 -26.46 -6.56
C VAL A 17 -43.49 -26.18 -7.88
N SER A 18 -42.88 -25.25 -8.62
CA SER A 18 -42.43 -25.33 -10.03
C SER A 18 -43.39 -25.59 -11.21
N PHE A 19 -43.22 -24.70 -12.21
CA PHE A 19 -43.45 -24.79 -13.65
C PHE A 19 -44.88 -24.95 -14.20
N VAL A 20 -45.44 -23.84 -14.73
CA VAL A 20 -46.01 -23.77 -16.09
C VAL A 20 -45.77 -22.38 -16.70
N SER A 21 -45.27 -22.41 -17.92
CA SER A 21 -45.14 -21.35 -18.91
C SER A 21 -46.47 -20.84 -19.48
N ALA A 22 -46.50 -19.53 -19.74
CA ALA A 22 -47.19 -18.84 -20.83
C ALA A 22 -48.73 -18.71 -20.80
N SER A 23 -49.23 -17.46 -20.70
CA SER A 23 -49.52 -16.71 -21.93
C SER A 23 -49.68 -15.21 -21.68
N CYS A 24 -49.05 -14.44 -22.57
CA CYS A 24 -49.56 -13.20 -23.16
C CYS A 24 -50.19 -12.14 -22.26
N GLN A 25 -49.34 -11.31 -21.66
CA GLN A 25 -49.51 -9.86 -21.82
C GLN A 25 -48.31 -9.33 -22.60
N LYS A 26 -48.59 -8.74 -23.77
CA LYS A 26 -47.66 -7.86 -24.48
C LYS A 26 -47.27 -6.72 -23.55
N MET A 27 -46.18 -6.86 -22.80
CA MET A 27 -45.38 -5.72 -22.41
C MET A 27 -44.32 -5.55 -23.49
N GLN A 28 -44.60 -4.64 -24.41
CA GLN A 28 -43.58 -4.01 -25.24
C GLN A 28 -42.54 -3.47 -24.25
N ALA A 29 -41.39 -4.14 -24.12
CA ALA A 29 -40.24 -3.53 -23.47
C ALA A 29 -39.93 -2.25 -24.28
N PRO A 30 -39.80 -1.08 -23.64
CA PRO A 30 -39.41 0.12 -24.37
C PRO A 30 -38.09 -0.17 -25.07
N ALA A 31 -37.99 0.22 -26.35
CA ALA A 31 -36.73 0.11 -27.10
C ALA A 31 -35.64 0.79 -26.26
N THR A 32 -34.71 0.00 -25.74
CA THR A 32 -33.58 0.50 -24.96
C THR A 32 -32.67 1.24 -25.92
N LYS A 33 -32.60 2.57 -25.77
CA LYS A 33 -31.68 3.42 -26.54
C LYS A 33 -30.24 3.02 -26.21
N SER A 34 -29.37 3.03 -27.22
CA SER A 34 -27.93 2.84 -26.99
C SER A 34 -27.30 4.07 -26.32
N ALA A 35 -26.13 3.90 -25.72
CA ALA A 35 -25.35 4.99 -25.11
C ALA A 35 -25.14 6.17 -26.08
N GLU A 36 -24.94 5.89 -27.37
CA GLU A 36 -24.80 6.90 -28.41
C GLU A 36 -26.10 7.68 -28.68
N GLU A 37 -27.24 6.99 -28.70
CA GLU A 37 -28.54 7.61 -28.91
C GLU A 37 -28.97 8.45 -27.69
N ILE A 38 -28.64 7.97 -26.49
CA ILE A 38 -28.81 8.71 -25.24
C ILE A 38 -27.94 9.95 -25.29
N PHE A 39 -26.63 9.81 -25.53
CA PHE A 39 -25.70 10.93 -25.60
C PHE A 39 -26.16 12.01 -26.60
N ARG A 40 -26.63 11.62 -27.79
CA ARG A 40 -27.15 12.56 -28.81
C ARG A 40 -28.37 13.33 -28.32
N THR A 41 -29.30 12.68 -27.64
CA THR A 41 -30.56 13.29 -27.18
C THR A 41 -30.49 13.88 -25.77
N LEU A 42 -29.39 13.66 -25.05
CA LEU A 42 -29.20 14.10 -23.67
C LEU A 42 -29.24 15.62 -23.54
N THR A 43 -30.06 16.10 -22.62
CA THR A 43 -30.14 17.50 -22.18
C THR A 43 -29.84 17.61 -20.69
N LYS A 44 -29.57 18.83 -20.20
CA LYS A 44 -29.35 19.08 -18.77
C LYS A 44 -30.51 18.58 -17.89
N GLY A 45 -31.75 18.69 -18.36
CA GLY A 45 -32.94 18.27 -17.61
C GLY A 45 -33.06 16.75 -17.46
N ASP A 46 -32.32 15.99 -18.25
CA ASP A 46 -32.29 14.53 -18.16
C ASP A 46 -31.30 14.03 -17.09
N ILE A 47 -30.46 14.90 -16.55
CA ILE A 47 -29.42 14.54 -15.58
C ILE A 47 -29.85 15.06 -14.20
N THR A 48 -29.95 14.15 -13.24
CA THR A 48 -30.21 14.47 -11.84
C THR A 48 -29.00 14.16 -10.98
N ILE A 49 -28.83 14.93 -9.90
CA ILE A 49 -27.77 14.73 -8.91
C ILE A 49 -28.38 14.01 -7.72
N ALA A 50 -27.87 12.83 -7.40
CA ALA A 50 -28.29 12.04 -6.25
C ALA A 50 -27.16 11.97 -5.22
N PHE A 51 -27.46 12.28 -3.96
CA PHE A 51 -26.50 12.13 -2.88
C PHE A 51 -26.36 10.66 -2.49
N ASN A 52 -25.14 10.25 -2.13
CA ASN A 52 -24.88 8.90 -1.63
C ASN A 52 -25.73 8.64 -0.37
N LYS A 53 -26.20 7.40 -0.16
CA LYS A 53 -27.17 7.04 0.92
C LYS A 53 -26.75 7.48 2.35
N ASN A 54 -25.47 7.70 2.58
CA ASN A 54 -24.90 8.07 3.88
C ASN A 54 -24.49 9.56 3.97
N GLN A 55 -24.81 10.35 2.95
CA GLN A 55 -24.42 11.76 2.83
C GLN A 55 -25.65 12.65 3.02
N ASP A 56 -25.72 13.33 4.16
CA ASP A 56 -26.71 14.35 4.43
C ASP A 56 -26.21 15.69 3.89
N LYS A 57 -26.76 16.13 2.74
CA LYS A 57 -26.32 17.36 2.07
C LYS A 57 -26.32 18.59 2.99
N THR A 58 -27.22 18.65 3.98
CA THR A 58 -27.33 19.80 4.89
C THR A 58 -26.16 19.91 5.88
N LYS A 59 -25.31 18.87 5.96
CA LYS A 59 -24.13 18.80 6.85
C LYS A 59 -22.81 18.90 6.09
N ILE A 60 -22.85 19.11 4.79
CA ILE A 60 -21.65 19.18 3.95
C ILE A 60 -21.39 20.64 3.59
N LEU A 61 -20.24 21.17 3.97
CA LEU A 61 -19.80 22.49 3.51
C LEU A 61 -19.50 22.43 2.01
N PRO A 62 -20.00 23.37 1.19
CA PRO A 62 -19.67 23.42 -0.24
C PRO A 62 -18.17 23.31 -0.53
N SER A 63 -17.32 23.98 0.26
CA SER A 63 -15.87 23.95 0.09
C SER A 63 -15.20 22.60 0.40
N ALA A 64 -15.92 21.65 0.99
CA ALA A 64 -15.42 20.30 1.19
C ALA A 64 -15.48 19.45 -0.10
N ILE A 65 -16.25 19.91 -1.09
CA ILE A 65 -16.47 19.21 -2.37
C ILE A 65 -15.65 19.88 -3.48
N ASN A 66 -14.90 19.09 -4.23
CA ASN A 66 -14.13 19.51 -5.40
C ASN A 66 -14.05 18.38 -6.45
N GLU A 67 -13.40 18.68 -7.56
CA GLU A 67 -13.21 17.76 -8.72
C GLU A 67 -12.65 16.39 -8.34
N LYS A 68 -11.81 16.33 -7.30
CA LYS A 68 -11.10 15.12 -6.89
C LYS A 68 -11.87 14.27 -5.89
N ASN A 69 -12.98 14.75 -5.35
CA ASN A 69 -13.68 14.06 -4.25
C ASN A 69 -15.21 14.09 -4.33
N TYR A 70 -15.81 14.73 -5.35
CA TYR A 70 -17.26 14.89 -5.45
C TYR A 70 -18.03 13.56 -5.42
N PHE A 71 -17.44 12.50 -5.99
CA PHE A 71 -18.01 11.15 -6.03
C PHE A 71 -18.22 10.52 -4.64
N ASN A 72 -17.51 11.02 -3.60
CA ASN A 72 -17.76 10.60 -2.21
C ASN A 72 -19.09 11.14 -1.67
N TYR A 73 -19.61 12.21 -2.27
CA TYR A 73 -20.77 12.94 -1.81
C TYR A 73 -22.02 12.67 -2.65
N PHE A 74 -21.90 12.71 -3.97
CA PHE A 74 -23.02 12.53 -4.90
C PHE A 74 -22.58 11.87 -6.20
N TYR A 75 -23.56 11.39 -6.96
CA TYR A 75 -23.40 10.80 -8.29
C TYR A 75 -24.48 11.32 -9.25
N PHE A 76 -24.25 11.12 -10.55
CA PHE A 76 -25.16 11.55 -11.61
C PHE A 76 -26.09 10.41 -12.01
N GLN A 77 -27.35 10.72 -12.27
CA GLN A 77 -28.34 9.78 -12.81
C GLN A 77 -28.94 10.37 -14.08
N ILE A 78 -29.21 9.51 -15.07
CA ILE A 78 -29.98 9.88 -16.25
C ILE A 78 -31.42 9.41 -16.05
N SER A 79 -32.38 10.31 -16.22
CA SER A 79 -33.82 10.05 -16.01
C SER A 79 -34.51 9.34 -17.19
N GLN A 80 -33.83 9.22 -18.33
CA GLN A 80 -34.30 8.42 -19.47
C GLN A 80 -34.30 6.92 -19.10
N SER A 81 -35.27 6.15 -19.60
CA SER A 81 -35.33 4.70 -19.41
C SER A 81 -34.18 4.03 -20.18
N VAL A 82 -33.15 3.59 -19.48
CA VAL A 82 -31.91 3.05 -20.07
C VAL A 82 -31.54 1.71 -19.43
N ASP A 83 -31.03 0.77 -20.22
CA ASP A 83 -30.39 -0.45 -19.71
C ASP A 83 -29.11 -0.07 -18.95
N GLN A 84 -28.94 -0.56 -17.73
CA GLN A 84 -27.76 -0.31 -16.91
C GLN A 84 -26.44 -0.57 -17.67
N LYS A 85 -26.41 -1.53 -18.59
CA LYS A 85 -25.23 -1.81 -19.42
C LYS A 85 -24.85 -0.66 -20.35
N GLU A 86 -25.83 0.06 -20.89
CA GLU A 86 -25.59 1.21 -21.78
C GLU A 86 -25.18 2.47 -20.99
N LEU A 87 -25.64 2.61 -19.73
CA LEU A 87 -25.18 3.68 -18.85
C LEU A 87 -23.67 3.57 -18.53
N ASP A 88 -23.15 2.35 -18.42
CA ASP A 88 -21.72 2.11 -18.15
C ASP A 88 -20.81 2.56 -19.32
N HIS A 89 -21.39 2.85 -20.49
CA HIS A 89 -20.71 3.42 -21.66
C HIS A 89 -20.79 4.95 -21.74
N ILE A 90 -21.38 5.63 -20.75
CA ILE A 90 -21.43 7.08 -20.63
C ILE A 90 -20.50 7.53 -19.49
N ASN A 91 -19.57 8.42 -19.81
CA ASN A 91 -18.67 9.03 -18.85
C ASN A 91 -19.21 10.37 -18.37
N PHE A 92 -19.04 10.65 -17.07
CA PHE A 92 -19.36 11.92 -16.43
C PHE A 92 -18.11 12.48 -15.78
N ASP A 93 -17.71 13.68 -16.18
CA ASP A 93 -16.56 14.38 -15.64
C ASP A 93 -16.97 15.75 -15.11
N ALA A 94 -16.96 15.90 -13.79
CA ALA A 94 -17.36 17.14 -13.12
C ALA A 94 -16.12 17.99 -12.82
N LYS A 95 -16.16 19.25 -13.24
CA LYS A 95 -15.04 20.19 -13.16
C LYS A 95 -15.49 21.61 -12.80
N ASN A 96 -14.55 22.52 -12.59
CA ASN A 96 -14.77 23.93 -12.29
C ASN A 96 -15.68 24.16 -11.07
N PHE A 97 -15.42 23.46 -9.96
CA PHE A 97 -16.21 23.59 -8.73
C PHE A 97 -16.05 24.99 -8.11
N VAL A 98 -17.18 25.70 -7.94
CA VAL A 98 -17.28 27.01 -7.29
C VAL A 98 -18.12 26.88 -6.02
N PRO A 99 -17.47 26.65 -4.86
CA PRO A 99 -18.17 26.55 -3.58
C PRO A 99 -18.55 27.92 -3.02
N ASN A 100 -19.74 28.03 -2.44
CA ASN A 100 -20.16 29.20 -1.67
C ASN A 100 -20.73 28.76 -0.31
N ASN A 101 -19.86 28.77 0.70
CA ASN A 101 -20.19 28.40 2.08
C ASN A 101 -21.17 29.37 2.76
N GLN A 102 -21.32 30.60 2.26
CA GLN A 102 -22.25 31.57 2.84
C GLN A 102 -23.69 31.24 2.45
N SER A 103 -23.93 30.92 1.17
CA SER A 103 -25.26 30.54 0.68
C SER A 103 -25.54 29.05 0.76
N GLY A 104 -24.54 28.21 1.06
CA GLY A 104 -24.71 26.75 1.08
C GLY A 104 -24.94 26.21 -0.33
N THR A 105 -24.19 26.72 -1.31
CA THR A 105 -24.38 26.39 -2.73
C THR A 105 -23.08 26.00 -3.39
N LEU A 106 -23.16 25.06 -4.33
CA LEU A 106 -22.02 24.57 -5.10
C LEU A 106 -22.37 24.57 -6.58
N SER A 107 -21.60 25.30 -7.39
CA SER A 107 -21.69 25.26 -8.85
C SER A 107 -20.53 24.48 -9.44
N PHE A 108 -20.75 23.79 -10.56
CA PHE A 108 -19.71 23.07 -11.30
C PHE A 108 -20.18 22.80 -12.73
N ASP A 109 -19.24 22.48 -13.62
CA ASP A 109 -19.50 22.08 -15.00
C ASP A 109 -19.44 20.56 -15.09
N LEU A 110 -20.31 19.96 -15.90
CA LEU A 110 -20.36 18.53 -16.14
C LEU A 110 -20.12 18.25 -17.62
N ASP A 111 -18.99 17.63 -17.93
CA ASP A 111 -18.71 17.06 -19.22
C ASP A 111 -19.29 15.64 -19.28
N VAL A 112 -20.05 15.35 -20.33
CA VAL A 112 -20.58 14.02 -20.63
C VAL A 112 -20.00 13.57 -21.95
N SER A 113 -19.53 12.32 -22.03
CA SER A 113 -19.03 11.72 -23.27
C SER A 113 -19.39 10.23 -23.35
N VAL A 114 -19.27 9.62 -24.53
CA VAL A 114 -19.36 8.15 -24.69
C VAL A 114 -17.96 7.55 -24.61
N VAL A 115 -17.80 6.43 -23.90
CA VAL A 115 -16.49 5.79 -23.61
C VAL A 115 -15.67 5.52 -24.88
N ASP A 116 -16.31 5.08 -25.97
CA ASP A 116 -15.64 4.78 -27.23
C ASP A 116 -15.38 6.03 -28.11
N ARG A 117 -15.89 7.20 -27.69
CA ARG A 117 -15.72 8.51 -28.37
C ARG A 117 -15.48 9.64 -27.37
N PRO A 118 -14.37 9.62 -26.61
CA PRO A 118 -14.13 10.58 -25.52
C PRO A 118 -13.92 12.03 -26.01
N LYS A 119 -13.78 12.25 -27.32
CA LYS A 119 -13.65 13.58 -27.93
C LYS A 119 -15.01 14.27 -28.16
N ASP A 120 -16.10 13.51 -28.17
CA ASP A 120 -17.45 14.04 -28.32
C ASP A 120 -17.99 14.40 -26.94
N ILE A 121 -17.90 15.68 -26.56
CA ILE A 121 -18.25 16.17 -25.22
C ILE A 121 -19.49 17.07 -25.27
N LYS A 122 -20.45 16.80 -24.39
CA LYS A 122 -21.52 17.75 -24.03
C LYS A 122 -21.22 18.33 -22.65
N ASN A 123 -21.20 19.66 -22.56
CA ASN A 123 -20.96 20.37 -21.32
C ASN A 123 -22.27 20.93 -20.75
N PHE A 124 -22.47 20.79 -19.45
CA PHE A 124 -23.66 21.27 -18.74
C PHE A 124 -23.28 21.90 -17.39
N ASP A 125 -23.76 23.11 -17.13
CA ASP A 125 -23.52 23.75 -15.83
C ASP A 125 -24.54 23.26 -14.80
N PHE A 126 -24.08 22.87 -13.61
CA PHE A 126 -24.92 22.46 -12.48
C PHE A 126 -24.77 23.38 -11.28
N ARG A 127 -25.82 23.41 -10.47
CA ARG A 127 -25.83 24.08 -9.16
C ARG A 127 -26.59 23.20 -8.18
N ILE A 128 -25.95 22.93 -7.05
CA ILE A 128 -26.53 22.26 -5.90
C ILE A 128 -26.83 23.33 -4.84
N ASP A 129 -28.08 23.36 -4.39
CA ASP A 129 -28.53 24.21 -3.29
C ASP A 129 -28.86 23.38 -2.03
N GLY A 130 -28.80 24.03 -0.87
CA GLY A 130 -29.15 23.46 0.43
C GLY A 130 -28.03 22.63 1.08
N LEU A 131 -26.78 22.98 0.77
CA LEU A 131 -25.59 22.50 1.49
C LEU A 131 -25.41 23.30 2.80
N MET A 132 -24.52 22.84 3.68
CA MET A 132 -24.28 23.50 4.97
C MET A 132 -23.81 24.95 4.78
N THR A 133 -24.42 25.88 5.52
CA THR A 133 -23.97 27.27 5.59
C THR A 133 -22.98 27.45 6.74
N GLY A 134 -21.89 28.18 6.51
CA GLY A 134 -20.94 28.52 7.56
C GLY A 134 -21.48 29.68 8.41
N SER A 135 -21.86 29.43 9.66
CA SER A 135 -22.27 30.48 10.60
C SER A 135 -21.07 31.10 11.32
N GLY A 136 -20.86 32.41 11.11
CA GLY A 136 -20.28 33.35 12.09
C GLY A 136 -18.76 33.62 12.08
N ALA A 137 -18.32 34.54 11.23
CA ALA A 137 -17.21 35.45 11.55
C ALA A 137 -17.70 36.90 11.39
N SER A 138 -18.03 37.53 12.52
CA SER A 138 -18.38 38.95 12.59
C SER A 138 -17.14 39.84 12.53
N SER A 139 -17.13 40.73 11.54
CA SER A 139 -16.60 42.11 11.54
C SER A 139 -15.43 42.50 12.48
N GLY A 140 -14.29 42.81 11.87
CA GLY A 140 -13.28 43.76 12.37
C GLY A 140 -12.73 44.58 11.18
N SER A 141 -13.02 45.87 11.17
CA SER A 141 -12.84 46.81 10.05
C SER A 141 -11.44 47.40 9.89
N GLY A 142 -11.09 47.77 8.66
CA GLY A 142 -10.07 48.77 8.30
C GLY A 142 -9.63 48.66 6.83
N SER A 143 -10.48 49.12 5.88
CA SER A 143 -10.27 50.33 5.02
C SER A 143 -8.99 50.26 4.17
N SER A 144 -8.97 50.30 2.84
CA SER A 144 -9.60 51.16 1.81
C SER A 144 -9.24 50.55 0.43
N SER A 145 -9.86 50.72 -0.73
CA SER A 145 -10.90 51.58 -1.29
C SER A 145 -11.26 50.95 -2.65
N ALA A 146 -12.55 50.84 -2.95
CA ALA A 146 -13.02 50.44 -4.27
C ALA A 146 -12.93 51.60 -5.27
N SER A 147 -12.47 51.32 -6.48
CA SER A 147 -12.86 52.08 -7.67
C SER A 147 -13.45 51.12 -8.70
N SER A 148 -14.72 51.35 -9.01
CA SER A 148 -15.53 50.71 -10.04
C SER A 148 -14.98 50.92 -11.45
N GLY A 149 -15.10 49.89 -12.29
CA GLY A 149 -14.95 50.00 -13.74
C GLY A 149 -15.51 48.77 -14.45
N SER A 150 -16.68 48.93 -15.06
CA SER A 150 -17.37 47.93 -15.87
C SER A 150 -16.64 47.59 -17.16
N GLY A 151 -16.83 46.37 -17.66
CA GLY A 151 -17.02 46.15 -19.09
C GLY A 151 -16.08 45.18 -19.81
N SER A 152 -16.73 44.16 -20.37
CA SER A 152 -16.46 43.53 -21.66
C SER A 152 -15.34 42.48 -21.75
N GLY A 153 -15.72 41.34 -22.32
CA GLY A 153 -14.92 40.13 -22.33
C GLY A 153 -13.66 40.21 -23.19
N ASN A 154 -12.74 39.29 -22.91
CA ASN A 154 -12.11 38.53 -23.98
C ASN A 154 -11.66 37.18 -23.44
N SER A 155 -11.92 36.13 -24.23
CA SER A 155 -11.49 34.77 -24.00
C SER A 155 -10.00 34.69 -23.65
N GLY A 156 -9.69 34.12 -22.49
CA GLY A 156 -8.34 33.85 -22.04
C GLY A 156 -8.25 32.41 -21.58
N SER A 157 -7.66 31.57 -22.42
CA SER A 157 -7.20 30.21 -22.15
C SER A 157 -6.64 30.09 -20.73
N THR A 158 -7.35 29.37 -19.85
CA THR A 158 -6.79 28.87 -18.60
C THR A 158 -5.96 27.64 -18.94
N THR A 159 -4.66 27.85 -18.90
CA THR A 159 -3.64 26.80 -18.88
C THR A 159 -3.96 25.86 -17.73
N THR A 160 -4.32 24.62 -18.05
CA THR A 160 -4.28 23.50 -17.10
C THR A 160 -2.90 23.48 -16.47
N GLN A 161 -2.81 23.65 -15.15
CA GLN A 161 -1.57 23.28 -14.47
C GLN A 161 -1.39 21.77 -14.68
N PRO A 162 -0.23 21.30 -15.17
CA PRO A 162 0.02 19.88 -15.35
C PRO A 162 -0.12 19.16 -14.01
N GLU A 163 -0.75 17.99 -14.01
CA GLU A 163 -0.61 17.03 -12.92
C GLU A 163 0.89 16.82 -12.67
N HIS A 164 1.35 17.02 -11.43
CA HIS A 164 2.75 16.82 -11.09
C HIS A 164 3.02 15.32 -11.04
N ASP A 165 3.69 14.79 -12.07
CA ASP A 165 4.18 13.41 -12.10
C ASP A 165 5.26 13.25 -11.00
N PRO A 166 5.25 12.19 -10.19
CA PRO A 166 6.37 11.83 -9.33
C PRO A 166 7.71 11.77 -10.05
N ASN A 167 7.74 11.59 -11.36
CA ASN A 167 8.94 11.64 -12.20
C ASN A 167 9.34 13.06 -12.60
N ASP A 168 8.46 14.05 -12.43
CA ASP A 168 8.73 15.42 -12.86
C ASP A 168 9.87 16.05 -12.06
N CYS A 169 10.68 16.80 -12.79
CA CYS A 169 11.80 17.54 -12.24
C CYS A 169 11.29 18.84 -11.58
N PRO A 170 11.92 19.32 -10.50
CA PRO A 170 11.60 20.63 -9.97
C PRO A 170 11.75 21.69 -11.07
N PRO A 171 10.84 22.68 -11.17
CA PRO A 171 10.97 23.73 -12.16
C PRO A 171 12.30 24.48 -11.98
N ASP A 172 13.02 24.71 -13.09
CA ASP A 172 14.31 25.38 -13.10
C ASP A 172 14.15 26.85 -12.67
N THR A 173 14.45 27.13 -11.41
CA THR A 173 14.31 28.47 -10.81
C THR A 173 15.38 29.45 -11.32
N SER A 174 16.29 29.04 -12.21
CA SER A 174 17.37 29.91 -12.72
C SER A 174 16.96 30.84 -13.88
N LYS A 175 15.71 30.79 -14.37
CA LYS A 175 15.21 31.66 -15.46
C LYS A 175 13.98 32.50 -15.15
N ALA A 176 13.66 32.73 -13.87
CA ALA A 176 12.62 33.67 -13.48
C ALA A 176 13.23 34.89 -12.78
N ASN A 177 13.87 35.78 -13.55
CA ASN A 177 13.89 37.23 -13.33
C ASN A 177 14.83 37.91 -14.34
N LYS A 178 14.25 38.45 -15.42
CA LYS A 178 14.69 39.69 -16.07
C LYS A 178 13.62 40.14 -17.06
N THR A 179 12.52 40.66 -16.51
CA THR A 179 11.73 41.68 -17.20
C THR A 179 12.44 43.00 -16.99
N SER A 180 13.02 43.55 -18.05
CA SER A 180 13.30 44.97 -18.17
C SER A 180 13.11 45.36 -19.63
N SER A 181 12.01 46.08 -19.83
CA SER A 181 11.63 46.88 -20.98
C SER A 181 12.79 47.66 -21.62
N SER A 182 12.92 47.53 -22.93
CA SER A 182 13.09 48.67 -23.83
C SER A 182 12.88 48.21 -25.26
N GLU A 183 11.73 48.56 -25.84
CA GLU A 183 11.57 48.65 -27.28
C GLU A 183 12.61 49.63 -27.85
N LYS A 184 13.33 49.22 -28.89
CA LYS A 184 13.56 50.06 -30.09
C LYS A 184 14.21 49.28 -31.23
N THR A 185 13.45 49.24 -32.32
CA THR A 185 13.87 49.40 -33.71
C THR A 185 14.67 48.29 -34.40
N VAL A 186 13.98 47.64 -35.32
CA VAL A 186 14.52 46.94 -36.49
C VAL A 186 15.33 47.94 -37.33
N ASN A 187 16.61 47.65 -37.58
CA ASN A 187 17.26 48.09 -38.80
C ASN A 187 18.29 47.07 -39.29
N THR A 188 18.02 46.62 -40.51
CA THR A 188 18.85 45.84 -41.43
C THR A 188 20.22 46.47 -41.66
N THR A 189 21.30 45.70 -41.47
CA THR A 189 22.44 45.67 -42.40
C THR A 189 23.35 44.50 -42.09
N ARG A 190 23.53 43.62 -43.08
CA ARG A 190 24.60 42.64 -43.18
C ARG A 190 25.83 43.34 -43.77
N PRO A 191 27.02 43.11 -43.21
CA PRO A 191 28.10 42.69 -44.09
C PRO A 191 28.78 41.41 -43.61
N THR A 192 29.13 40.62 -44.61
CA THR A 192 29.89 39.38 -44.57
C THR A 192 31.37 39.72 -44.44
N GLU A 193 32.10 39.14 -43.48
CA GLU A 193 33.47 38.69 -43.76
C GLU A 193 33.91 37.57 -42.82
N SER A 194 34.53 36.57 -43.44
CA SER A 194 34.92 35.28 -42.89
C SER A 194 36.34 35.36 -42.37
N GLN A 195 36.56 35.04 -41.10
CA GLN A 195 37.81 34.40 -40.68
C GLN A 195 37.51 33.16 -39.83
N ARG A 196 37.97 32.03 -40.37
CA ARG A 196 37.93 30.69 -39.79
C ARG A 196 38.95 30.59 -38.65
N GLN A 197 38.49 30.11 -37.50
CA GLN A 197 39.27 29.26 -36.60
C GLN A 197 38.34 28.22 -35.94
N PRO A 198 38.87 27.06 -35.55
CA PRO A 198 38.21 25.76 -35.75
C PRO A 198 37.04 25.56 -34.80
N ARG A 199 35.93 25.05 -35.34
CA ARG A 199 34.87 24.44 -34.53
C ARG A 199 35.48 23.23 -33.83
N ASP A 200 35.72 23.39 -32.55
CA ASP A 200 35.75 22.28 -31.62
C ASP A 200 34.41 21.55 -31.77
N SER A 201 34.43 20.37 -32.39
CA SER A 201 33.28 19.50 -32.45
C SER A 201 33.13 18.84 -31.09
N SER A 202 32.72 19.62 -30.08
CA SER A 202 32.06 19.05 -28.92
C SER A 202 30.74 18.49 -29.45
N LYS A 203 30.76 17.22 -29.88
CA LYS A 203 29.55 16.42 -29.94
C LYS A 203 28.83 16.67 -28.60
N PRO A 204 27.54 17.04 -28.61
CA PRO A 204 26.75 16.98 -27.39
C PRO A 204 27.02 15.62 -26.75
N PRO A 205 27.21 15.51 -25.42
CA PRO A 205 27.39 14.21 -24.79
C PRO A 205 26.24 13.34 -25.26
N SER A 206 26.58 12.29 -26.00
CA SER A 206 25.61 11.34 -26.50
C SER A 206 24.97 10.72 -25.27
N PHE A 207 23.66 10.92 -25.10
CA PHE A 207 22.87 10.07 -24.23
C PHE A 207 23.20 8.61 -24.58
N PRO A 208 23.43 7.74 -23.58
CA PRO A 208 23.52 6.31 -23.86
C PRO A 208 22.14 5.87 -24.38
N ASN A 209 22.00 5.83 -25.70
CA ASN A 209 20.92 5.12 -26.36
C ASN A 209 21.01 3.65 -25.95
N GLY A 210 19.89 3.11 -25.49
CA GLY A 210 19.69 1.67 -25.41
C GLY A 210 19.21 1.22 -24.05
N PHE A 211 17.90 0.94 -23.96
CA PHE A 211 17.42 -0.25 -23.28
C PHE A 211 18.48 -1.36 -23.35
N PRO A 212 18.87 -2.00 -22.24
CA PRO A 212 19.68 -3.19 -22.35
C PRO A 212 18.79 -4.25 -23.01
N GLY A 213 19.09 -4.54 -24.27
CA GLY A 213 18.75 -5.83 -24.86
C GLY A 213 19.18 -6.94 -23.89
N PHE A 214 18.54 -8.11 -24.00
CA PHE A 214 18.97 -9.33 -23.30
C PHE A 214 20.49 -9.36 -23.17
N PRO A 215 21.08 -9.52 -21.96
CA PRO A 215 22.47 -9.96 -21.85
C PRO A 215 22.50 -11.43 -22.29
N GLY A 216 22.30 -11.66 -23.58
CA GLY A 216 22.80 -12.84 -24.25
C GLY A 216 24.33 -12.81 -24.11
N SER A 217 24.87 -13.91 -23.58
CA SER A 217 26.28 -14.33 -23.63
C SER A 217 27.41 -13.49 -23.02
N ASN A 218 27.26 -12.22 -22.63
CA ASN A 218 28.42 -11.38 -22.19
C ASN A 218 28.40 -10.87 -20.73
N ILE A 219 27.88 -11.63 -19.76
CA ILE A 219 28.06 -11.31 -18.33
C ILE A 219 29.50 -11.65 -17.91
N THR A 220 30.31 -10.62 -17.64
CA THR A 220 31.70 -10.77 -17.19
C THR A 220 31.83 -10.62 -15.67
N LYS A 221 32.89 -11.16 -15.06
CA LYS A 221 33.18 -10.98 -13.64
C LYS A 221 33.26 -9.49 -13.25
N LYS A 222 33.89 -8.65 -14.08
CA LYS A 222 33.98 -7.20 -13.87
C LYS A 222 32.62 -6.51 -13.83
N PHE A 223 31.70 -6.93 -14.69
CA PHE A 223 30.32 -6.43 -14.66
C PHE A 223 29.64 -6.80 -13.34
N VAL A 224 29.74 -8.06 -12.90
CA VAL A 224 29.14 -8.52 -11.64
C VAL A 224 29.75 -7.79 -10.44
N GLN A 225 31.07 -7.58 -10.42
CA GLN A 225 31.75 -6.79 -9.40
C GLN A 225 31.18 -5.37 -9.31
N LYS A 226 30.99 -4.70 -10.44
CA LYS A 226 30.40 -3.35 -10.46
C LYS A 226 29.01 -3.31 -9.83
N GLN A 227 28.16 -4.31 -10.12
CA GLN A 227 26.80 -4.37 -9.54
C GLN A 227 26.76 -4.75 -8.06
N ASN A 228 27.87 -5.27 -7.52
CA ASN A 228 28.06 -5.58 -6.11
C ASN A 228 29.13 -4.64 -5.51
N SER A 229 29.12 -3.38 -5.93
CA SER A 229 30.00 -2.35 -5.40
C SER A 229 29.23 -1.05 -5.25
N TYR A 230 29.55 -0.31 -4.19
CA TYR A 230 29.05 1.05 -4.06
C TYR A 230 29.82 2.00 -4.98
N PRO A 231 29.18 3.08 -5.46
CA PRO A 231 29.90 4.19 -6.09
C PRO A 231 30.96 4.79 -5.14
N ASP A 232 32.05 5.32 -5.70
CA ASP A 232 33.21 5.82 -4.94
C ASP A 232 32.86 6.89 -3.88
N TYR A 233 31.82 7.70 -4.14
CA TYR A 233 31.39 8.73 -3.19
C TYR A 233 30.77 8.16 -1.91
N VAL A 234 30.30 6.90 -1.89
CA VAL A 234 29.62 6.32 -0.73
C VAL A 234 30.56 6.26 0.47
N ALA A 235 31.81 5.84 0.26
CA ALA A 235 32.80 5.70 1.34
C ALA A 235 33.19 7.03 1.99
N SER A 236 33.11 8.14 1.24
CA SER A 236 33.45 9.49 1.74
C SER A 236 32.24 10.27 2.26
N ARG A 237 31.02 9.92 1.83
CA ARG A 237 29.80 10.67 2.13
C ARG A 237 28.96 10.04 3.24
N TYR A 238 28.95 8.72 3.32
CA TYR A 238 28.02 7.99 4.20
C TYR A 238 28.77 7.17 5.23
N LYS A 239 28.18 7.10 6.43
CA LYS A 239 28.67 6.29 7.53
C LYS A 239 27.77 5.08 7.71
N THR A 240 28.35 3.89 7.69
CA THR A 240 27.63 2.66 8.01
C THR A 240 27.41 2.55 9.52
N VAL A 241 26.36 1.82 9.90
CA VAL A 241 26.01 1.53 11.29
C VAL A 241 26.54 0.14 11.65
N ASP A 242 26.98 -0.04 12.90
CA ASP A 242 27.41 -1.35 13.36
C ASP A 242 26.26 -2.38 13.26
N LYS A 243 26.56 -3.55 12.69
CA LYS A 243 25.55 -4.59 12.45
C LYS A 243 24.94 -5.16 13.73
N GLN A 244 25.69 -5.24 14.83
CA GLN A 244 25.15 -5.75 16.10
C GLN A 244 24.18 -4.74 16.69
N LEU A 245 24.45 -3.44 16.52
CA LEU A 245 23.49 -2.39 16.89
C LEU A 245 22.19 -2.51 16.07
N ILE A 246 22.28 -2.75 14.76
CA ILE A 246 21.09 -2.96 13.92
C ILE A 246 20.31 -4.20 14.38
N TYR A 247 20.95 -5.37 14.52
CA TYR A 247 20.24 -6.58 14.96
C TYR A 247 19.67 -6.45 16.37
N LYS A 248 20.35 -5.74 17.28
CA LYS A 248 19.80 -5.44 18.60
C LYS A 248 18.54 -4.58 18.47
N GLU A 249 18.57 -3.54 17.65
CA GLU A 249 17.41 -2.68 17.43
C GLU A 249 16.25 -3.45 16.80
N ILE A 250 16.52 -4.36 15.84
CA ILE A 250 15.53 -5.28 15.27
C ILE A 250 14.96 -6.16 16.39
N TRP A 251 15.80 -6.81 17.19
CA TRP A 251 15.34 -7.68 18.28
C TRP A 251 14.50 -6.91 19.29
N ASP A 252 14.94 -5.73 19.74
CA ASP A 252 14.24 -4.91 20.74
C ASP A 252 12.80 -4.59 20.31
N ARG A 253 12.58 -4.22 19.04
CA ARG A 253 11.25 -3.82 18.52
C ARG A 253 10.39 -4.92 17.92
N THR A 254 10.91 -6.14 17.77
CA THR A 254 10.24 -7.23 17.04
C THR A 254 9.65 -8.27 17.97
N PHE A 255 8.47 -8.77 17.60
CA PHE A 255 7.69 -9.78 18.31
C PHE A 255 7.22 -10.87 17.35
N SER A 256 7.09 -12.09 17.84
CA SER A 256 6.20 -13.06 17.21
C SER A 256 4.78 -12.62 17.52
N ILE A 257 3.95 -12.45 16.50
CA ILE A 257 2.53 -12.11 16.68
C ILE A 257 1.65 -13.31 16.35
N ARG A 258 0.53 -13.40 17.07
CA ARG A 258 -0.48 -14.44 16.92
C ARG A 258 -1.87 -13.83 16.86
N PRO A 259 -2.31 -13.37 15.68
CA PRO A 259 -3.70 -12.98 15.48
C PRO A 259 -4.61 -14.20 15.60
N GLY A 260 -5.53 -14.18 16.56
CA GLY A 260 -6.59 -15.19 16.70
C GLY A 260 -7.88 -14.71 16.05
N THR A 261 -8.63 -15.64 15.44
CA THR A 261 -9.98 -15.39 14.89
C THR A 261 -11.01 -16.31 15.52
N PHE A 262 -12.29 -15.93 15.51
CA PHE A 262 -13.39 -16.85 15.83
C PHE A 262 -13.97 -17.40 14.53
N THR A 263 -14.01 -18.73 14.36
CA THR A 263 -14.91 -19.35 13.37
C THR A 263 -16.26 -19.60 14.02
N SER A 264 -17.34 -19.32 13.28
CA SER A 264 -18.71 -19.41 13.76
C SER A 264 -19.29 -20.81 13.52
N ASP A 265 -18.77 -21.83 14.19
CA ASP A 265 -19.40 -23.15 14.19
C ASP A 265 -19.93 -23.50 15.59
N ASN A 266 -21.25 -23.57 15.71
CA ASN A 266 -21.98 -24.08 16.87
C ASN A 266 -21.57 -23.51 18.25
N GLY A 267 -21.19 -22.23 18.31
CA GLY A 267 -20.82 -21.57 19.57
C GLY A 267 -19.52 -22.08 20.20
N THR A 268 -18.73 -22.90 19.49
CA THR A 268 -17.45 -23.41 19.98
C THR A 268 -16.32 -22.66 19.26
N ALA A 269 -15.59 -21.84 20.01
CA ALA A 269 -14.47 -21.07 19.49
C ALA A 269 -13.28 -21.99 19.15
N HIS A 270 -12.95 -22.14 17.87
CA HIS A 270 -11.64 -22.64 17.46
C HIS A 270 -10.78 -21.45 17.00
N PRO A 271 -9.79 -21.00 17.79
CA PRO A 271 -8.90 -19.95 17.35
C PRO A 271 -8.03 -20.49 16.21
N ILE A 272 -8.26 -20.01 14.98
CA ILE A 272 -7.25 -20.11 13.93
C ILE A 272 -6.17 -19.12 14.35
N VAL A 273 -5.10 -19.64 14.96
CA VAL A 273 -3.95 -18.82 15.35
C VAL A 273 -2.91 -18.94 14.25
N ASP A 274 -3.00 -18.07 13.26
CA ASP A 274 -1.86 -17.82 12.38
C ASP A 274 -0.73 -17.20 13.21
N GLN A 275 0.50 -17.44 12.81
CA GLN A 275 1.68 -16.88 13.46
C GLN A 275 2.55 -16.23 12.40
N GLY A 276 3.08 -15.06 12.76
CA GLY A 276 4.10 -14.39 11.98
C GLY A 276 4.95 -13.47 12.85
N THR A 277 5.67 -12.57 12.21
CA THR A 277 6.51 -11.56 12.85
C THR A 277 5.90 -10.18 12.69
N GLY A 278 5.88 -9.40 13.76
CA GLY A 278 5.50 -7.99 13.73
C GLY A 278 6.49 -7.14 14.50
N TRP A 279 6.58 -5.85 14.19
CA TRP A 279 7.52 -4.94 14.83
C TRP A 279 6.92 -3.56 15.07
N VAL A 280 7.33 -2.90 16.14
CA VAL A 280 6.87 -1.55 16.46
C VAL A 280 7.49 -0.56 15.48
N LEU A 281 6.65 -0.07 14.56
CA LEU A 281 6.96 0.95 13.57
C LEU A 281 6.99 2.33 14.22
N ASP A 282 5.99 2.59 15.04
CA ASP A 282 5.71 3.89 15.62
C ASP A 282 4.99 3.72 16.97
N TYR A 283 4.93 4.78 17.75
CA TYR A 283 4.13 4.81 18.97
C TYR A 283 3.66 6.23 19.29
N ALA A 284 2.58 6.30 20.07
CA ALA A 284 2.14 7.52 20.74
C ALA A 284 2.11 7.29 22.25
N LYS A 285 2.33 8.36 23.01
CA LYS A 285 2.33 8.34 24.48
C LYS A 285 1.33 9.31 25.05
N ASN A 286 0.59 8.91 26.07
CA ASN A 286 -0.31 9.81 26.77
C ASN A 286 0.51 10.81 27.61
N SER A 287 0.39 12.11 27.30
CA SER A 287 1.07 13.18 28.04
C SER A 287 0.64 13.28 29.50
N SER A 288 -0.58 12.85 29.82
CA SER A 288 -1.16 12.90 31.17
C SER A 288 -0.92 11.62 31.97
N ASN A 289 -0.52 10.53 31.33
CA ASN A 289 -0.22 9.25 31.99
C ASN A 289 0.87 8.48 31.23
N ASN A 290 2.09 8.50 31.76
CA ASN A 290 3.24 7.89 31.12
C ASN A 290 3.18 6.35 30.97
N ASN A 291 2.25 5.68 31.65
CA ASN A 291 2.04 4.23 31.52
C ASN A 291 1.15 3.87 30.31
N GLN A 292 0.48 4.84 29.70
CA GLN A 292 -0.42 4.60 28.57
C GLN A 292 0.26 4.92 27.24
N LEU A 293 0.26 3.92 26.36
CA LEU A 293 0.90 3.96 25.06
C LEU A 293 -0.05 3.40 24.00
N LYS A 294 0.09 3.89 22.77
CA LYS A 294 -0.41 3.22 21.57
C LYS A 294 0.80 2.72 20.81
N LEU A 295 0.88 1.42 20.57
CA LEU A 295 1.92 0.84 19.72
C LEU A 295 1.36 0.57 18.34
N PHE A 296 2.08 0.99 17.31
CA PHE A 296 1.75 0.73 15.92
C PHE A 296 2.68 -0.35 15.38
N ILE A 297 2.16 -1.58 15.29
CA ILE A 297 2.90 -2.77 14.93
C ILE A 297 2.73 -3.05 13.44
N ALA A 298 3.80 -2.92 12.67
CA ALA A 298 3.82 -3.29 11.26
C ALA A 298 4.00 -4.81 11.10
N THR A 299 3.32 -5.38 10.11
CA THR A 299 3.38 -6.79 9.73
C THR A 299 2.96 -6.96 8.27
N ASN A 300 3.16 -8.15 7.70
CA ASN A 300 2.54 -8.53 6.44
C ASN A 300 1.02 -8.70 6.59
N LEU A 301 0.26 -8.38 5.55
CA LEU A 301 -1.19 -8.58 5.53
C LEU A 301 -1.55 -10.07 5.50
N HIS A 302 -0.77 -10.91 4.83
CA HIS A 302 -1.04 -12.36 4.86
C HIS A 302 -0.87 -12.97 6.25
N VAL A 303 -0.07 -12.37 7.14
CA VAL A 303 0.07 -12.82 8.54
C VAL A 303 -1.22 -12.54 9.32
N ILE A 304 -1.91 -11.45 8.99
CA ILE A 304 -3.21 -11.07 9.56
C ILE A 304 -4.37 -11.35 8.61
N GLY A 305 -4.17 -12.28 7.66
CA GLY A 305 -5.09 -12.49 6.54
C GLY A 305 -6.48 -12.96 6.96
N ASN A 306 -6.54 -13.75 8.02
CA ASN A 306 -7.79 -14.21 8.62
C ASN A 306 -8.29 -13.27 9.73
N TYR A 307 -7.45 -12.34 10.19
CA TYR A 307 -7.77 -11.40 11.26
C TYR A 307 -8.76 -10.36 10.74
N GLY A 308 -10.05 -10.58 10.98
CA GLY A 308 -11.09 -9.59 10.73
C GLY A 308 -10.83 -8.29 11.48
N ASN A 309 -11.49 -7.20 11.10
CA ASN A 309 -11.24 -5.92 11.76
C ASN A 309 -12.14 -5.71 13.00
N THR A 310 -11.60 -4.99 13.99
CA THR A 310 -12.32 -4.51 15.19
C THR A 310 -12.81 -3.06 15.05
N ASN A 311 -12.67 -2.46 13.87
CA ASN A 311 -13.17 -1.12 13.59
C ASN A 311 -14.70 -1.10 13.42
N SER A 312 -15.27 0.10 13.30
CA SER A 312 -16.67 0.25 12.92
C SER A 312 -16.88 -0.17 11.46
N LYS A 313 -18.08 -0.65 11.14
CA LYS A 313 -18.41 -1.09 9.78
C LYS A 313 -18.26 0.03 8.76
N GLU A 314 -18.63 1.25 9.13
CA GLU A 314 -18.53 2.43 8.27
C GLU A 314 -17.07 2.71 7.89
N LEU A 315 -16.16 2.58 8.86
CA LEU A 315 -14.73 2.79 8.62
C LEU A 315 -14.14 1.64 7.81
N ASP A 316 -14.54 0.40 8.07
CA ASP A 316 -14.09 -0.76 7.28
C ASP A 316 -14.57 -0.71 5.84
N ASP A 317 -15.82 -0.30 5.60
CA ASP A 317 -16.36 -0.13 4.26
C ASP A 317 -15.68 1.03 3.53
N LEU A 318 -15.45 2.17 4.22
CA LEU A 318 -14.67 3.28 3.68
C LEU A 318 -13.27 2.81 3.29
N LEU A 319 -12.61 2.08 4.18
CA LEU A 319 -11.22 1.66 4.02
C LEU A 319 -11.03 0.42 3.13
N SER A 320 -12.11 -0.21 2.67
CA SER A 320 -12.08 -1.52 2.00
C SER A 320 -11.49 -2.64 2.87
N TYR A 321 -11.63 -2.57 4.20
CA TYR A 321 -11.11 -3.55 5.18
C TYR A 321 -12.14 -4.61 5.62
N SER A 322 -13.37 -4.52 5.14
CA SER A 322 -14.45 -5.44 5.51
C SER A 322 -14.17 -6.88 5.07
N ASP A 323 -14.29 -7.83 6.01
CA ASP A 323 -14.41 -9.28 5.74
C ASP A 323 -15.91 -9.65 5.55
N PRO A 324 -16.33 -10.10 4.37
CA PRO A 324 -17.72 -10.41 4.04
C PRO A 324 -18.26 -11.68 4.73
N THR A 325 -17.42 -12.44 5.42
CA THR A 325 -17.86 -13.57 6.26
C THR A 325 -18.33 -13.11 7.64
N GLY A 326 -17.93 -11.91 8.07
CA GLY A 326 -18.24 -11.40 9.41
C GLY A 326 -17.37 -11.99 10.52
N VAL A 327 -16.31 -12.76 10.19
CA VAL A 327 -15.32 -13.26 11.16
C VAL A 327 -14.75 -12.09 11.97
N LYS A 328 -14.66 -12.30 13.29
CA LYS A 328 -14.14 -11.32 14.23
C LYS A 328 -12.86 -11.82 14.91
N PRO A 329 -11.97 -10.90 15.30
CA PRO A 329 -10.83 -11.21 16.15
C PRO A 329 -11.24 -11.94 17.44
N SER A 330 -10.52 -13.00 17.78
CA SER A 330 -10.72 -13.77 19.01
C SER A 330 -9.68 -13.52 20.08
N GLY A 331 -8.49 -13.09 19.68
CA GLY A 331 -7.41 -12.84 20.60
C GLY A 331 -6.18 -12.32 19.86
N PHE A 332 -5.19 -11.91 20.64
CA PHE A 332 -3.90 -11.52 20.12
C PHE A 332 -2.84 -11.83 21.16
N ALA A 333 -1.74 -12.44 20.72
CA ALA A 333 -0.60 -12.68 21.58
C ALA A 333 0.69 -12.08 21.00
N LEU A 334 1.51 -11.55 21.91
CA LEU A 334 2.86 -11.06 21.67
C LEU A 334 3.85 -12.04 22.26
N GLY A 335 4.71 -12.59 21.41
CA GLY A 335 5.77 -13.51 21.77
C GLY A 335 7.15 -12.92 21.57
N LYS A 336 8.09 -13.31 22.43
CA LYS A 336 9.51 -13.01 22.27
C LYS A 336 10.37 -14.14 22.81
N SER A 337 11.58 -14.26 22.28
CA SER A 337 12.58 -15.15 22.84
C SER A 337 12.91 -14.72 24.27
N ASN A 338 12.96 -15.67 25.20
CA ASN A 338 13.11 -15.37 26.63
C ASN A 338 14.55 -15.00 27.04
N LYS A 339 15.50 -15.11 26.11
CA LYS A 339 16.90 -14.73 26.23
C LYS A 339 17.28 -13.83 25.04
N THR A 340 18.12 -12.82 25.32
CA THR A 340 18.71 -11.99 24.26
C THR A 340 19.66 -12.84 23.42
N PRO A 341 19.46 -12.92 22.10
CA PRO A 341 20.28 -13.74 21.21
C PRO A 341 21.66 -13.12 20.99
N SER A 342 22.61 -13.92 20.51
CA SER A 342 23.85 -13.40 19.95
C SER A 342 23.60 -12.74 18.59
N PHE A 343 24.07 -11.50 18.45
CA PHE A 343 24.02 -10.74 17.19
C PHE A 343 25.27 -10.93 16.33
N THR A 344 26.23 -11.74 16.78
CA THR A 344 27.41 -12.10 15.98
C THR A 344 27.04 -13.07 14.86
N PRO A 345 27.83 -13.15 13.77
CA PRO A 345 27.61 -14.14 12.72
C PRO A 345 27.55 -15.55 13.29
N GLN A 346 26.57 -16.34 12.83
CA GLN A 346 26.36 -17.72 13.25
C GLN A 346 26.50 -18.66 12.06
N PRO A 347 26.92 -19.93 12.25
CA PRO A 347 26.93 -20.90 11.16
C PRO A 347 25.53 -21.04 10.53
N ASN A 348 25.48 -21.23 9.21
CA ASN A 348 24.25 -21.59 8.53
C ASN A 348 23.73 -22.97 8.99
N ASN A 349 22.47 -23.29 8.70
CA ASN A 349 21.82 -24.57 9.04
C ASN A 349 21.81 -24.86 10.55
N GLN A 350 21.51 -23.86 11.38
CA GLN A 350 21.43 -24.07 12.82
C GLN A 350 20.30 -25.06 13.16
N SER A 351 20.60 -26.04 14.02
CA SER A 351 19.59 -26.95 14.56
C SER A 351 18.68 -26.25 15.56
N VAL A 352 17.52 -26.85 15.85
CA VAL A 352 16.59 -26.37 16.89
C VAL A 352 17.30 -26.19 18.24
N ASP A 353 18.18 -27.12 18.63
CA ASP A 353 18.92 -27.02 19.89
C ASP A 353 19.90 -25.85 19.90
N GLN A 354 20.58 -25.59 18.78
CA GLN A 354 21.46 -24.43 18.65
C GLN A 354 20.68 -23.12 18.72
N LEU A 355 19.50 -23.05 18.09
CA LEU A 355 18.61 -21.88 18.17
C LEU A 355 18.13 -21.64 19.61
N LYS A 356 17.73 -22.70 20.34
CA LYS A 356 17.36 -22.63 21.76
C LYS A 356 18.52 -22.21 22.65
N GLN A 357 19.74 -22.68 22.39
CA GLN A 357 20.93 -22.25 23.12
C GLN A 357 21.24 -20.77 22.88
N ASN A 358 21.06 -20.28 21.65
CA ASN A 358 21.32 -18.90 21.27
C ASN A 358 20.29 -17.93 21.88
N ALA A 359 19.00 -18.15 21.62
CA ALA A 359 17.93 -17.20 21.92
C ALA A 359 16.95 -17.66 23.02
N GLY A 360 17.10 -18.89 23.52
CA GLY A 360 16.17 -19.46 24.50
C GLY A 360 14.87 -19.97 23.87
N THR A 361 13.85 -20.12 24.71
CA THR A 361 12.50 -20.52 24.29
C THR A 361 11.58 -19.31 24.15
N MET A 362 10.45 -19.49 23.47
CA MET A 362 9.45 -18.43 23.35
C MET A 362 8.60 -18.30 24.61
N LEU A 363 8.37 -17.06 25.02
CA LEU A 363 7.35 -16.68 25.99
C LEU A 363 6.31 -15.82 25.27
N TYR A 364 5.03 -16.07 25.53
CA TYR A 364 3.92 -15.31 24.97
C TYR A 364 3.10 -14.63 26.06
N TYR A 365 2.65 -13.42 25.77
CA TYR A 365 1.59 -12.72 26.50
C TYR A 365 0.34 -12.68 25.63
N SER A 366 -0.82 -13.03 26.17
CA SER A 366 -2.11 -13.05 25.44
C SER A 366 -3.16 -12.22 26.17
N TYR A 367 -3.94 -11.45 25.43
CA TYR A 367 -5.14 -10.79 25.94
C TYR A 367 -6.26 -11.84 26.12
N LYS A 368 -6.51 -12.26 27.38
CA LYS A 368 -7.45 -13.32 27.85
C LYS A 368 -6.99 -14.78 27.67
N GLU A 369 -7.59 -15.67 28.46
CA GLU A 369 -7.39 -17.13 28.38
C GLU A 369 -7.97 -17.69 27.06
N GLY A 370 -7.23 -18.60 26.40
CA GLY A 370 -7.66 -19.27 25.16
C GLY A 370 -7.13 -18.67 23.86
N GLY A 371 -6.63 -17.43 23.86
CA GLY A 371 -6.22 -16.70 22.65
C GLY A 371 -4.83 -17.01 22.06
N GLY A 372 -4.10 -18.03 22.53
CA GLY A 372 -2.71 -18.22 22.10
C GLY A 372 -1.98 -19.50 22.45
N LYS A 373 -2.63 -20.52 23.04
CA LYS A 373 -1.97 -21.82 23.30
C LYS A 373 -1.80 -22.58 21.98
N ILE A 374 -0.56 -22.62 21.48
CA ILE A 374 -0.14 -23.53 20.40
C ILE A 374 0.98 -24.39 20.97
N GLY A 375 0.75 -25.71 21.07
CA GLY A 375 1.79 -26.66 21.48
C GLY A 375 2.31 -26.46 22.92
N ILE A 376 3.64 -26.53 23.07
CA ILE A 376 4.36 -26.61 24.36
C ILE A 376 4.86 -25.27 24.91
N GLU A 377 4.45 -24.15 24.32
CA GLU A 377 5.00 -22.83 24.64
C GLU A 377 4.34 -22.20 25.88
N GLU A 378 5.11 -21.40 26.62
CA GLU A 378 4.62 -20.69 27.80
C GLU A 378 3.75 -19.49 27.37
N VAL A 379 2.48 -19.50 27.73
CA VAL A 379 1.54 -18.40 27.48
C VAL A 379 1.05 -17.84 28.81
N LYS A 380 1.29 -16.55 29.02
CA LYS A 380 0.77 -15.78 30.16
C LYS A 380 -0.39 -14.91 29.72
N THR A 381 -1.49 -14.96 30.44
CA THR A 381 -2.61 -14.03 30.23
C THR A 381 -2.27 -12.66 30.83
N THR A 382 -2.62 -11.58 30.14
CA THR A 382 -2.42 -10.21 30.60
C THR A 382 -3.57 -9.31 30.18
N GLU A 383 -3.80 -8.24 30.95
CA GLU A 383 -4.68 -7.12 30.60
C GLU A 383 -3.89 -5.85 30.20
N ALA A 384 -2.57 -5.97 30.06
CA ALA A 384 -1.69 -4.84 29.74
C ALA A 384 -1.90 -4.29 28.33
N PHE A 385 -2.58 -5.03 27.45
CA PHE A 385 -2.89 -4.55 26.12
C PHE A 385 -4.23 -5.08 25.63
N SER A 386 -4.84 -4.36 24.68
CA SER A 386 -6.14 -4.70 24.08
C SER A 386 -6.03 -5.74 22.94
N THR A 387 -7.17 -6.17 22.40
CA THR A 387 -7.21 -6.72 21.03
C THR A 387 -6.80 -5.61 20.06
N PRO A 388 -5.89 -5.85 19.10
CA PRO A 388 -5.45 -4.82 18.17
C PRO A 388 -6.48 -4.54 17.09
N LYS A 389 -6.42 -3.32 16.54
CA LYS A 389 -7.21 -2.89 15.38
C LYS A 389 -6.31 -2.63 14.18
N ILE A 390 -6.82 -2.83 12.97
CA ILE A 390 -6.06 -2.48 11.76
C ILE A 390 -6.25 -0.98 11.51
N VAL A 391 -5.16 -0.21 11.61
CA VAL A 391 -5.16 1.24 11.34
C VAL A 391 -4.62 1.57 9.94
N PHE A 392 -3.90 0.65 9.32
CA PHE A 392 -3.52 0.74 7.92
C PHE A 392 -3.35 -0.64 7.32
N ALA A 393 -3.84 -0.81 6.10
CA ALA A 393 -3.55 -1.94 5.23
C ALA A 393 -3.35 -1.39 3.83
N ALA A 394 -2.30 -1.84 3.16
CA ALA A 394 -1.99 -1.47 1.78
C ALA A 394 -2.89 -2.23 0.80
N VAL A 395 -4.21 -2.07 0.96
CA VAL A 395 -5.25 -2.48 0.01
C VAL A 395 -6.00 -1.26 -0.46
N ASP A 396 -6.38 -1.24 -1.73
CA ASP A 396 -7.26 -0.20 -2.29
C ASP A 396 -6.78 1.24 -2.00
N TYR A 397 -5.45 1.42 -1.97
CA TYR A 397 -4.78 2.65 -1.58
C TYR A 397 -4.37 3.53 -2.78
N LEU A 398 -4.68 3.05 -4.00
CA LEU A 398 -4.54 3.78 -5.24
C LEU A 398 -5.93 4.12 -5.80
N ASP A 399 -6.01 5.19 -6.58
CA ASP A 399 -7.26 5.64 -7.17
C ASP A 399 -7.78 4.69 -8.29
N ASP A 400 -9.02 4.93 -8.70
CA ASP A 400 -9.65 4.13 -9.76
C ASP A 400 -8.99 4.37 -11.13
N HIS A 401 -8.34 5.51 -11.34
CA HIS A 401 -7.57 5.77 -12.56
C HIS A 401 -6.42 4.76 -12.70
N ALA A 402 -5.65 4.55 -11.62
CA ALA A 402 -4.61 3.54 -11.55
C ALA A 402 -5.16 2.12 -11.82
N LEU A 403 -6.27 1.76 -11.17
CA LEU A 403 -6.84 0.41 -11.27
C LEU A 403 -7.47 0.13 -12.65
N ASN A 404 -8.13 1.12 -13.24
CA ASN A 404 -8.90 0.93 -14.47
C ASN A 404 -8.02 0.56 -15.68
N GLN A 405 -6.75 0.96 -15.69
CA GLN A 405 -5.76 0.50 -16.68
C GLN A 405 -5.63 -1.03 -16.73
N TYR A 406 -5.88 -1.71 -15.61
CA TYR A 406 -5.74 -3.16 -15.47
C TYR A 406 -7.08 -3.91 -15.54
N LYS A 407 -8.21 -3.21 -15.60
CA LYS A 407 -9.57 -3.77 -15.42
C LYS A 407 -9.88 -4.95 -16.34
N SER A 408 -9.52 -4.83 -17.62
CA SER A 408 -9.71 -5.92 -18.60
C SER A 408 -8.99 -7.20 -18.16
N LYS A 409 -7.71 -7.08 -17.76
CA LYS A 409 -6.90 -8.22 -17.36
C LYS A 409 -7.31 -8.80 -16.01
N ILE A 410 -7.72 -7.95 -15.08
CA ILE A 410 -8.28 -8.38 -13.79
C ILE A 410 -9.54 -9.23 -14.03
N ASN A 411 -10.45 -8.77 -14.88
CA ASN A 411 -11.68 -9.50 -15.20
C ASN A 411 -11.39 -10.86 -15.84
N GLU A 412 -10.43 -10.92 -16.77
CA GLU A 412 -9.95 -12.17 -17.36
C GLU A 412 -9.44 -13.13 -16.29
N LYS A 413 -8.47 -12.69 -15.47
CA LYS A 413 -7.84 -13.51 -14.42
C LYS A 413 -8.82 -13.95 -13.35
N TRP A 414 -9.81 -13.11 -13.03
CA TRP A 414 -10.87 -13.46 -12.10
C TRP A 414 -11.78 -14.55 -12.67
N LYS A 415 -12.15 -14.46 -13.94
CA LYS A 415 -12.97 -15.49 -14.62
C LYS A 415 -12.23 -16.83 -14.68
N GLU A 416 -10.93 -16.81 -15.00
CA GLU A 416 -10.06 -18.00 -14.96
C GLU A 416 -10.00 -18.61 -13.55
N TRP A 417 -9.78 -17.78 -12.52
CA TRP A 417 -9.74 -18.22 -11.14
C TRP A 417 -11.07 -18.87 -10.71
N LYS A 418 -12.22 -18.26 -11.05
CA LYS A 418 -13.55 -18.82 -10.74
C LYS A 418 -13.73 -20.19 -11.38
N ALA A 419 -13.43 -20.32 -12.67
CA ALA A 419 -13.56 -21.58 -13.40
C ALA A 419 -12.69 -22.68 -12.78
N LYS A 420 -11.41 -22.38 -12.50
CA LYS A 420 -10.47 -23.32 -11.85
C LYS A 420 -10.96 -23.74 -10.46
N THR A 421 -11.45 -22.78 -9.67
CA THR A 421 -11.92 -23.02 -8.30
C THR A 421 -13.17 -23.89 -8.29
N LEU A 422 -14.18 -23.58 -9.11
CA LEU A 422 -15.41 -24.38 -9.23
C LEU A 422 -15.11 -25.80 -9.72
N SER A 423 -14.19 -25.96 -10.67
CA SER A 423 -13.74 -27.28 -11.11
C SER A 423 -13.06 -28.06 -9.98
N SER A 424 -12.28 -27.39 -9.14
CA SER A 424 -11.59 -28.03 -8.01
C SER A 424 -12.54 -28.38 -6.85
N ILE A 425 -13.62 -27.61 -6.66
CA ILE A 425 -14.68 -27.91 -5.68
C ILE A 425 -15.52 -29.10 -6.14
N ASN A 426 -15.87 -29.17 -7.43
CA ASN A 426 -16.77 -30.19 -7.98
C ASN A 426 -16.06 -31.50 -8.34
N GLY A 427 -14.75 -31.48 -8.58
CA GLY A 427 -13.94 -32.66 -8.82
C GLY A 427 -13.52 -33.35 -7.52
N SER A 428 -13.48 -34.67 -7.50
CA SER A 428 -12.97 -35.45 -6.35
C SER A 428 -11.47 -35.25 -6.11
N ASN A 429 -10.76 -34.59 -7.03
CA ASN A 429 -9.34 -34.28 -6.96
C ASN A 429 -9.11 -32.94 -7.67
N SER A 430 -8.51 -31.96 -6.99
CA SER A 430 -7.77 -30.89 -7.68
C SER A 430 -6.60 -31.51 -8.46
N SER A 431 -6.04 -30.77 -9.43
CA SER A 431 -4.88 -31.23 -10.22
C SER A 431 -3.62 -31.51 -9.39
N ASP A 432 -3.63 -31.15 -8.09
CA ASP A 432 -2.58 -31.39 -7.10
C ASP A 432 -2.97 -32.43 -6.03
N GLY A 433 -4.15 -33.07 -6.12
CA GLY A 433 -4.63 -34.09 -5.17
C GLY A 433 -5.14 -33.55 -3.83
N THR A 434 -5.27 -32.23 -3.69
CA THR A 434 -5.79 -31.57 -2.47
C THR A 434 -7.29 -31.75 -2.33
N VAL A 435 -7.72 -32.43 -1.26
CA VAL A 435 -9.14 -32.47 -0.86
C VAL A 435 -9.41 -31.29 0.08
N PHE A 436 -10.23 -30.34 -0.36
CA PHE A 436 -10.67 -29.24 0.50
C PHE A 436 -11.64 -29.75 1.58
N ALA A 437 -11.49 -29.27 2.81
CA ALA A 437 -12.51 -29.42 3.84
C ALA A 437 -13.82 -28.72 3.43
N ASP A 438 -14.96 -29.16 3.96
CA ASP A 438 -16.26 -28.65 3.51
C ASP A 438 -16.47 -27.16 3.84
N GLU A 439 -15.93 -26.69 4.96
CA GLU A 439 -15.90 -25.26 5.32
C GLU A 439 -15.12 -24.44 4.27
N GLU A 440 -13.95 -24.93 3.84
CA GLU A 440 -13.13 -24.28 2.81
C GLU A 440 -13.84 -24.30 1.45
N LYS A 441 -14.53 -25.40 1.11
CA LYS A 441 -15.36 -25.46 -0.12
C LYS A 441 -16.48 -24.42 -0.07
N ALA A 442 -17.18 -24.30 1.06
CA ALA A 442 -18.27 -23.32 1.23
C ALA A 442 -17.75 -21.88 1.11
N ARG A 443 -16.62 -21.58 1.75
CA ARG A 443 -15.92 -20.30 1.67
C ARG A 443 -15.52 -19.97 0.24
N LEU A 444 -14.85 -20.89 -0.46
CA LEU A 444 -14.43 -20.73 -1.85
C LEU A 444 -15.63 -20.55 -2.79
N LYS A 445 -16.72 -21.31 -2.59
CA LYS A 445 -17.95 -21.16 -3.37
C LYS A 445 -18.55 -19.76 -3.21
N LYS A 446 -18.70 -19.26 -1.97
CA LYS A 446 -19.14 -17.88 -1.71
C LYS A 446 -18.21 -16.85 -2.35
N LEU A 447 -16.91 -17.10 -2.35
CA LEU A 447 -15.94 -16.22 -2.99
C LEU A 447 -16.12 -16.16 -4.52
N THR A 448 -16.49 -17.26 -5.18
CA THR A 448 -16.80 -17.27 -6.63
C THR A 448 -18.02 -16.42 -6.99
N GLU A 449 -18.90 -16.11 -6.03
CA GLU A 449 -20.06 -15.25 -6.21
C GLU A 449 -19.72 -13.75 -6.05
N TYR A 450 -18.49 -13.42 -5.61
CA TYR A 450 -18.06 -12.05 -5.45
C TYR A 450 -18.13 -11.27 -6.77
N ASN A 451 -18.79 -10.11 -6.70
CA ASN A 451 -19.05 -9.16 -7.79
C ASN A 451 -18.56 -7.73 -7.48
N GLY A 452 -17.85 -7.54 -6.37
CA GLY A 452 -17.29 -6.25 -5.99
C GLY A 452 -15.96 -5.92 -6.69
N LYS A 453 -15.38 -4.79 -6.30
CA LYS A 453 -14.07 -4.30 -6.79
C LYS A 453 -12.94 -5.23 -6.36
N ILE A 454 -12.09 -5.65 -7.30
CA ILE A 454 -10.84 -6.37 -7.04
C ILE A 454 -9.69 -5.37 -7.08
N SER A 455 -9.28 -4.91 -5.90
CA SER A 455 -8.29 -3.84 -5.76
C SER A 455 -6.85 -4.35 -5.70
N PHE A 456 -5.90 -3.42 -5.82
CA PHE A 456 -4.49 -3.69 -5.55
C PHE A 456 -4.25 -4.05 -4.09
N TYR A 457 -3.26 -4.92 -3.90
CA TYR A 457 -2.76 -5.35 -2.61
C TYR A 457 -1.23 -5.27 -2.61
N THR A 458 -0.66 -4.66 -1.57
CA THR A 458 0.75 -4.78 -1.21
C THR A 458 0.81 -5.37 0.19
N ASP A 459 1.75 -6.29 0.43
CA ASP A 459 1.75 -7.14 1.61
C ASP A 459 2.27 -6.40 2.87
N PHE A 460 1.56 -5.36 3.30
CA PHE A 460 1.96 -4.51 4.42
C PHE A 460 0.73 -3.93 5.13
N GLY A 461 0.71 -4.08 6.45
CA GLY A 461 -0.34 -3.54 7.31
C GLY A 461 0.21 -3.14 8.67
N ILE A 462 -0.56 -2.32 9.38
CA ILE A 462 -0.23 -1.77 10.68
C ILE A 462 -1.41 -2.00 11.62
N LEU A 463 -1.12 -2.73 12.70
CA LEU A 463 -2.01 -2.93 13.83
C LEU A 463 -1.75 -1.84 14.86
N GLU A 464 -2.79 -1.32 15.50
CA GLU A 464 -2.65 -0.54 16.73
C GLU A 464 -3.00 -1.41 17.93
N LEU A 465 -2.17 -1.29 18.96
CA LEU A 465 -2.34 -1.91 20.26
C LEU A 465 -2.37 -0.82 21.35
N ASP A 466 -3.49 -0.72 22.08
CA ASP A 466 -3.54 0.07 23.31
C ASP A 466 -2.78 -0.67 24.41
N VAL A 467 -1.88 0.03 25.10
CA VAL A 467 -1.04 -0.54 26.16
C VAL A 467 -1.17 0.27 27.45
N ASP A 468 -1.32 -0.44 28.56
CA ASP A 468 -1.26 0.09 29.93
C ASP A 468 -0.18 -0.66 30.72
N LEU A 469 0.98 -0.03 30.84
CA LEU A 469 2.14 -0.60 31.53
C LEU A 469 1.88 -0.83 33.03
N SER A 470 0.88 -0.18 33.64
CA SER A 470 0.55 -0.42 35.05
C SER A 470 -0.02 -1.82 35.29
N LYS A 471 -0.55 -2.46 34.24
CA LYS A 471 -1.10 -3.82 34.25
C LYS A 471 -0.14 -4.89 33.72
N ALA A 472 1.05 -4.49 33.27
CA ALA A 472 2.08 -5.40 32.77
C ALA A 472 2.95 -5.93 33.92
N ASP A 473 3.44 -7.16 33.80
CA ASP A 473 4.56 -7.62 34.63
C ASP A 473 5.88 -6.97 34.17
N GLU A 474 6.95 -7.11 34.97
CA GLU A 474 8.23 -6.46 34.68
C GLU A 474 8.83 -6.86 33.33
N LYS A 475 8.60 -8.11 32.89
CA LYS A 475 9.15 -8.62 31.63
C LYS A 475 8.43 -8.04 30.42
N LEU A 476 7.10 -7.98 30.45
CA LEU A 476 6.33 -7.32 29.40
C LEU A 476 6.60 -5.81 29.39
N LYS A 477 6.71 -5.16 30.55
CA LYS A 477 7.13 -3.75 30.65
C LYS A 477 8.47 -3.52 29.96
N GLU A 478 9.46 -4.37 30.24
CA GLU A 478 10.78 -4.30 29.61
C GLU A 478 10.67 -4.41 28.09
N TRP A 479 9.92 -5.39 27.59
CA TRP A 479 9.73 -5.59 26.15
C TRP A 479 9.14 -4.36 25.46
N ILE A 480 8.07 -3.79 26.03
CA ILE A 480 7.43 -2.60 25.46
C ILE A 480 8.37 -1.39 25.52
N ASN A 481 9.03 -1.16 26.65
CA ASN A 481 9.97 -0.04 26.80
C ASN A 481 11.19 -0.16 25.87
N ASN A 482 11.69 -1.37 25.64
CA ASN A 482 12.78 -1.59 24.68
C ASN A 482 12.30 -1.33 23.24
N SER A 483 11.06 -1.71 22.92
CA SER A 483 10.50 -1.47 21.59
C SER A 483 10.33 0.01 21.28
N THR A 484 9.86 0.84 22.23
CA THR A 484 9.73 2.29 22.05
C THR A 484 11.10 2.97 22.00
N LYS A 485 12.05 2.58 22.85
CA LYS A 485 13.45 3.06 22.78
C LYS A 485 14.13 2.72 21.46
N ALA A 486 13.83 1.58 20.86
CA ALA A 486 14.34 1.23 19.54
C ALA A 486 13.78 2.20 18.49
N VAL A 487 12.47 2.48 18.50
CA VAL A 487 11.86 3.52 17.64
C VAL A 487 12.54 4.87 17.81
N ASP A 488 12.73 5.32 19.05
CA ASP A 488 13.43 6.59 19.35
C ASP A 488 14.86 6.59 18.82
N SER A 489 15.59 5.48 18.98
CA SER A 489 16.97 5.32 18.50
C SER A 489 17.05 5.42 16.98
N TYR A 490 16.09 4.83 16.27
CA TYR A 490 15.95 4.95 14.82
C TYR A 490 15.70 6.40 14.40
N VAL A 491 14.64 7.01 14.95
CA VAL A 491 14.24 8.39 14.62
C VAL A 491 15.41 9.35 14.89
N ASN A 492 16.06 9.23 16.05
CA ASN A 492 17.21 10.06 16.40
C ASN A 492 18.37 9.85 15.43
N ARG A 493 18.69 8.61 15.06
CA ARG A 493 19.74 8.31 14.09
C ARG A 493 19.45 8.95 12.74
N ILE A 494 18.23 8.80 12.21
CA ILE A 494 17.86 9.40 10.91
C ILE A 494 17.91 10.92 10.98
N LYS A 495 17.37 11.52 12.05
CA LYS A 495 17.34 12.97 12.26
C LYS A 495 18.72 13.61 12.37
N THR A 496 19.66 12.94 13.04
CA THR A 496 20.98 13.51 13.38
C THR A 496 22.05 13.20 12.34
N THR A 497 21.80 12.24 11.43
CA THR A 497 22.76 11.91 10.38
C THR A 497 22.65 12.91 9.24
N GLN A 498 23.70 13.72 9.05
CA GLN A 498 23.73 14.81 8.07
C GLN A 498 23.53 14.33 6.62
N HIS A 499 24.10 13.17 6.27
CA HIS A 499 24.02 12.60 4.93
C HIS A 499 23.57 11.15 5.02
N LEU A 500 22.39 10.89 4.46
CA LEU A 500 21.85 9.55 4.29
C LEU A 500 21.58 9.29 2.80
N PRO A 501 21.87 8.09 2.31
CA PRO A 501 21.45 7.74 0.96
C PRO A 501 19.92 7.65 0.90
N ASN A 502 19.36 7.92 -0.28
CA ASN A 502 17.96 7.64 -0.61
C ASN A 502 16.92 8.31 0.31
N TYR A 503 17.30 9.38 1.01
CA TYR A 503 16.46 10.05 1.98
C TYR A 503 16.37 11.55 1.66
N ASN A 504 15.14 12.07 1.63
CA ASN A 504 14.87 13.50 1.57
C ASN A 504 14.24 13.97 2.89
N PRO A 505 14.95 14.77 3.72
CA PRO A 505 14.43 15.26 5.00
C PRO A 505 13.22 16.20 4.86
N GLU A 506 13.01 16.82 3.69
CA GLU A 506 11.87 17.72 3.45
C GLU A 506 10.52 16.99 3.44
N THR A 507 10.52 15.66 3.31
CA THR A 507 9.28 14.86 3.36
C THR A 507 8.68 14.79 4.76
N GLY A 508 9.45 15.12 5.80
CA GLY A 508 8.95 15.16 7.18
C GLY A 508 8.65 13.80 7.80
N ASN A 509 9.08 12.70 7.16
CA ASN A 509 9.11 11.36 7.75
C ASN A 509 10.57 10.90 7.92
N TYR A 510 10.78 9.78 8.63
CA TYR A 510 12.12 9.23 8.91
C TYR A 510 12.43 7.98 8.09
N PHE A 511 11.79 7.77 6.94
CA PHE A 511 11.98 6.60 6.09
C PHE A 511 12.62 6.97 4.76
N PRO A 512 13.29 6.03 4.06
CA PRO A 512 13.75 6.25 2.70
C PRO A 512 12.63 6.77 1.80
N THR A 513 12.96 7.73 0.95
CA THR A 513 12.03 8.37 0.00
C THR A 513 12.39 8.04 -1.44
N LEU A 514 13.44 7.24 -1.64
CA LEU A 514 13.89 6.69 -2.91
C LEU A 514 14.19 5.20 -2.74
N ASP A 515 13.58 4.37 -3.59
CA ASP A 515 13.91 2.95 -3.63
C ASP A 515 15.04 2.66 -4.63
N TYR A 516 15.67 1.50 -4.47
CA TYR A 516 16.82 1.09 -5.28
C TYR A 516 16.49 0.93 -6.77
N ILE A 517 15.29 0.44 -7.13
CA ILE A 517 14.89 0.26 -8.54
C ILE A 517 14.68 1.60 -9.22
N SER A 518 13.92 2.52 -8.59
CA SER A 518 13.70 3.86 -9.13
C SER A 518 15.02 4.61 -9.32
N LYS A 519 16.00 4.42 -8.42
CA LYS A 519 17.36 4.96 -8.60
C LYS A 519 18.09 4.29 -9.76
N ASN A 520 18.09 2.96 -9.83
CA ASN A 520 18.78 2.19 -10.88
C ASN A 520 18.26 2.56 -12.28
N LEU A 521 16.95 2.69 -12.43
CA LEU A 521 16.30 3.08 -13.69
C LEU A 521 16.50 4.56 -14.04
N GLY A 522 17.12 5.35 -13.16
CA GLY A 522 17.34 6.78 -13.36
C GLY A 522 16.07 7.63 -13.34
N LEU A 523 14.94 7.07 -12.91
CA LEU A 523 13.62 7.73 -12.94
C LEU A 523 13.48 8.86 -11.92
N ALA A 524 14.40 8.93 -10.96
CA ALA A 524 14.47 10.01 -9.97
C ALA A 524 15.73 10.89 -10.14
N SER A 525 16.45 10.75 -11.26
CA SER A 525 17.79 11.34 -11.45
C SER A 525 17.81 12.86 -11.52
N CYS A 526 16.71 13.49 -11.95
CA CYS A 526 16.62 14.94 -12.05
C CYS A 526 16.22 15.65 -10.74
N LYS A 527 15.96 14.90 -9.66
CA LYS A 527 15.70 15.46 -8.33
C LYS A 527 17.04 15.70 -7.60
N PRO A 528 17.39 16.95 -7.28
CA PRO A 528 18.69 17.26 -6.65
C PRO A 528 18.91 16.52 -5.32
N SER A 529 17.85 16.29 -4.55
CA SER A 529 17.88 15.52 -3.30
C SER A 529 18.35 14.07 -3.49
N TYR A 530 18.30 13.53 -4.71
CA TYR A 530 18.66 12.16 -5.05
C TYR A 530 19.92 12.03 -5.90
N ALA A 531 20.65 13.12 -6.12
CA ALA A 531 21.92 13.13 -6.86
C ALA A 531 22.89 12.06 -6.35
N TYR A 532 22.95 11.89 -5.01
CA TYR A 532 23.80 10.92 -4.33
C TYR A 532 23.05 9.69 -3.77
N GLY A 533 21.84 9.42 -4.27
CA GLY A 533 21.14 8.16 -3.97
C GLY A 533 21.88 6.94 -4.51
N ILE A 534 21.67 5.78 -3.90
CA ILE A 534 22.24 4.48 -4.25
C ILE A 534 21.16 3.52 -4.76
N ASP A 535 21.54 2.57 -5.60
CA ASP A 535 20.68 1.60 -6.28
C ASP A 535 20.96 0.14 -5.86
N ASN A 536 21.79 -0.03 -4.84
CA ASN A 536 22.17 -1.33 -4.30
C ASN A 536 22.42 -1.23 -2.79
N ALA A 537 22.51 -2.39 -2.14
CA ALA A 537 22.84 -2.51 -0.72
C ALA A 537 23.73 -3.73 -0.47
N LYS A 538 24.86 -3.50 0.20
CA LYS A 538 25.82 -4.54 0.57
C LYS A 538 25.19 -5.49 1.57
N ASP A 539 24.72 -4.97 2.70
CA ASP A 539 24.00 -5.76 3.68
C ASP A 539 22.55 -5.27 3.84
N ILE A 540 21.64 -6.24 3.94
CA ILE A 540 20.27 -6.06 4.41
C ILE A 540 20.13 -6.91 5.67
N TYR A 541 19.77 -6.30 6.79
CA TYR A 541 19.65 -6.95 8.09
C TYR A 541 18.18 -7.25 8.38
N ILE A 542 17.87 -8.52 8.59
CA ILE A 542 16.53 -9.06 8.81
C ILE A 542 16.63 -10.13 9.91
N ALA A 543 15.73 -10.04 10.88
CA ALA A 543 15.55 -11.07 11.88
C ALA A 543 14.09 -11.15 12.30
N GLY A 544 13.65 -12.34 12.70
CA GLY A 544 12.25 -12.61 12.99
C GLY A 544 12.03 -13.95 13.64
N TYR A 545 10.77 -14.39 13.60
CA TYR A 545 10.28 -15.53 14.35
C TYR A 545 9.68 -16.63 13.44
N PRO A 546 10.48 -17.40 12.69
CA PRO A 546 9.97 -18.54 11.93
C PRO A 546 9.51 -19.71 12.82
N LYS A 547 8.70 -20.58 12.20
CA LYS A 547 8.26 -21.85 12.78
C LYS A 547 9.02 -23.02 12.17
N ASP A 548 9.39 -23.99 13.00
CA ASP A 548 9.86 -25.29 12.52
C ASP A 548 8.71 -26.16 11.99
N LEU A 549 9.05 -27.36 11.52
CA LEU A 549 8.07 -28.34 11.02
C LEU A 549 7.14 -28.86 12.12
N GLN A 550 7.52 -28.73 13.39
CA GLN A 550 6.73 -29.08 14.57
C GLN A 550 5.90 -27.88 15.07
N SER A 551 5.84 -26.78 14.31
CA SER A 551 5.13 -25.54 14.64
C SER A 551 5.64 -24.81 15.90
N GLN A 552 6.85 -25.11 16.37
CA GLN A 552 7.53 -24.33 17.42
C GLN A 552 8.16 -23.08 16.79
N THR A 553 8.04 -21.95 17.49
CA THR A 553 8.58 -20.67 17.01
C THR A 553 9.98 -20.40 17.57
N PHE A 554 10.88 -19.83 16.75
CA PHE A 554 12.28 -19.55 17.12
C PHE A 554 12.74 -18.18 16.65
N TRP A 555 13.69 -17.57 17.35
CA TRP A 555 14.40 -16.40 16.81
C TRP A 555 15.43 -16.84 15.76
N MET A 556 15.40 -16.22 14.58
CA MET A 556 16.41 -16.39 13.53
C MET A 556 16.79 -15.04 12.93
N GLN A 557 18.05 -14.91 12.52
CA GLN A 557 18.59 -13.70 11.89
C GLN A 557 19.43 -14.06 10.65
N ASN A 558 19.42 -13.17 9.66
CA ASN A 558 20.05 -13.38 8.37
C ASN A 558 21.57 -13.06 8.37
N ASN A 559 22.29 -13.61 9.34
CA ASN A 559 23.71 -13.33 9.60
C ASN A 559 24.59 -14.60 9.53
N PRO A 560 24.56 -15.38 8.42
CA PRO A 560 25.40 -16.57 8.31
C PRO A 560 26.88 -16.21 8.28
N ALA A 561 27.73 -16.97 8.98
CA ALA A 561 29.18 -16.78 8.98
C ALA A 561 29.79 -16.95 7.57
N GLU A 562 29.20 -17.84 6.77
CA GLU A 562 29.57 -18.18 5.39
C GLU A 562 29.46 -16.98 4.44
N ARG A 563 28.64 -15.99 4.78
CA ARG A 563 28.53 -14.72 4.04
C ARG A 563 29.86 -13.98 3.99
N TYR A 564 30.65 -14.06 5.06
CA TYR A 564 31.87 -13.27 5.24
C TYR A 564 33.13 -14.00 4.78
N GLN A 565 32.98 -15.19 4.22
CA GLN A 565 34.09 -16.05 3.82
C GLN A 565 34.47 -15.83 2.36
N ASP A 566 35.73 -16.13 2.04
CA ASP A 566 36.26 -16.17 0.67
C ASP A 566 35.91 -17.51 0.00
N ILE A 567 34.62 -17.83 -0.04
CA ILE A 567 34.08 -19.04 -0.65
C ILE A 567 33.08 -18.66 -1.73
N THR A 568 33.05 -19.42 -2.82
CA THR A 568 32.08 -19.23 -3.90
C THR A 568 31.02 -20.31 -3.83
N GLN A 569 29.80 -19.94 -3.45
CA GLN A 569 28.67 -20.87 -3.39
C GLN A 569 27.80 -20.77 -4.64
N GLY A 570 27.59 -21.91 -5.31
CA GLY A 570 26.80 -22.00 -6.52
C GLY A 570 25.32 -21.67 -6.30
N SER A 571 24.72 -22.03 -5.15
CA SER A 571 23.30 -21.76 -4.87
C SER A 571 22.97 -20.26 -4.91
N VAL A 572 23.78 -19.43 -4.24
CA VAL A 572 23.59 -17.97 -4.16
C VAL A 572 23.84 -17.29 -5.51
N ASN A 573 24.83 -17.75 -6.28
CA ASN A 573 25.16 -17.18 -7.59
C ASN A 573 24.21 -17.66 -8.72
N ASN A 574 23.79 -18.93 -8.69
CA ASN A 574 22.93 -19.55 -9.71
C ASN A 574 21.51 -18.98 -9.71
N GLN A 575 20.98 -18.63 -8.53
CA GLN A 575 19.63 -18.09 -8.43
C GLN A 575 19.46 -16.75 -9.15
N LEU A 576 20.56 -16.06 -9.47
CA LEU A 576 20.61 -14.82 -10.24
C LEU A 576 21.05 -15.04 -11.70
N ARG A 577 21.11 -16.30 -12.15
CA ARG A 577 21.52 -16.69 -13.51
C ARG A 577 22.90 -16.12 -13.91
N ILE A 578 23.77 -15.88 -12.94
CA ILE A 578 25.14 -15.43 -13.20
C ILE A 578 25.93 -16.64 -13.71
N PRO A 579 26.59 -16.55 -14.87
CA PRO A 579 27.35 -17.67 -15.39
C PRO A 579 28.61 -17.92 -14.55
N GLN A 580 29.05 -19.17 -14.45
CA GLN A 580 30.09 -19.61 -13.50
C GLN A 580 31.40 -18.82 -13.58
N GLN A 581 31.82 -18.44 -14.78
CA GLN A 581 33.02 -17.61 -15.01
C GLN A 581 32.95 -16.20 -14.40
N ALA A 582 31.75 -15.73 -14.04
CA ALA A 582 31.50 -14.42 -13.47
C ALA A 582 31.14 -14.45 -11.98
N TRP A 583 31.17 -15.62 -11.33
CA TRP A 583 30.87 -15.75 -9.91
C TRP A 583 31.85 -14.98 -9.03
N LEU A 584 31.33 -14.46 -7.93
CA LEU A 584 32.09 -13.79 -6.88
C LEU A 584 32.08 -14.62 -5.59
N PRO A 585 33.13 -14.50 -4.76
CA PRO A 585 33.10 -14.98 -3.38
C PRO A 585 31.95 -14.34 -2.59
N ASN A 586 31.43 -15.06 -1.60
CA ASN A 586 30.31 -14.62 -0.77
C ASN A 586 30.56 -13.26 -0.12
N LYS A 587 31.77 -13.00 0.40
CA LYS A 587 32.15 -11.72 1.01
C LYS A 587 32.03 -10.50 0.09
N ASP A 588 32.05 -10.72 -1.22
CA ASP A 588 31.99 -9.67 -2.24
C ASP A 588 30.58 -9.52 -2.84
N LEU A 589 29.63 -10.37 -2.45
CA LEU A 589 28.24 -10.29 -2.92
C LEU A 589 27.44 -9.33 -2.05
N PHE A 590 26.77 -8.38 -2.71
CA PHE A 590 25.77 -7.51 -2.10
C PHE A 590 24.45 -8.26 -1.94
N ASN A 591 23.73 -8.01 -0.83
CA ASN A 591 22.36 -8.51 -0.62
C ASN A 591 21.44 -8.14 -1.77
N VAL A 592 21.47 -6.85 -2.13
CA VAL A 592 20.64 -6.25 -3.19
C VAL A 592 21.58 -5.60 -4.20
N PRO A 593 21.93 -6.30 -5.29
CA PRO A 593 22.76 -5.75 -6.37
C PRO A 593 21.96 -4.91 -7.37
N SER A 594 22.63 -3.98 -8.07
CA SER A 594 22.02 -3.03 -9.03
C SER A 594 21.77 -3.61 -10.43
N TYR A 595 21.24 -4.84 -10.55
CA TYR A 595 21.01 -5.43 -11.88
C TYR A 595 19.96 -4.67 -12.68
N THR A 596 20.25 -4.46 -13.98
CA THR A 596 19.46 -3.63 -14.90
C THR A 596 18.29 -4.38 -15.56
N ARG A 597 18.11 -5.67 -15.31
CA ARG A 597 16.87 -6.39 -15.69
C ARG A 597 15.89 -6.34 -14.53
N SER A 598 14.65 -6.04 -14.84
CA SER A 598 13.46 -6.02 -13.95
C SER A 598 13.13 -7.36 -13.26
N THR A 599 13.93 -8.41 -13.47
CA THR A 599 13.67 -9.76 -12.97
C THR A 599 14.80 -10.35 -12.12
N ASP A 600 15.94 -9.67 -12.01
CA ASP A 600 17.14 -10.27 -11.41
C ASP A 600 17.40 -9.73 -9.99
N SER A 601 17.08 -8.47 -9.69
CA SER A 601 17.15 -7.91 -8.33
C SER A 601 15.79 -7.82 -7.62
N ALA A 602 14.70 -8.00 -8.36
CA ALA A 602 13.35 -7.92 -7.86
C ALA A 602 12.37 -8.76 -8.69
N THR A 603 11.19 -8.99 -8.12
CA THR A 603 10.04 -9.61 -8.77
C THR A 603 8.84 -8.67 -8.71
N SER A 604 7.96 -8.76 -9.69
CA SER A 604 6.71 -7.99 -9.73
C SER A 604 5.60 -8.77 -10.42
N LYS A 605 4.36 -8.55 -9.99
CA LYS A 605 3.15 -9.08 -10.65
C LYS A 605 2.47 -8.05 -11.55
N THR A 606 2.75 -6.76 -11.37
CA THR A 606 2.05 -5.67 -12.06
C THR A 606 2.94 -4.78 -12.91
N TRP A 607 4.27 -4.82 -12.73
CA TRP A 607 5.24 -4.04 -13.51
C TRP A 607 5.91 -4.85 -14.64
N SER A 608 6.30 -6.10 -14.41
CA SER A 608 7.08 -6.85 -15.40
C SER A 608 6.25 -7.28 -16.61
N ASP A 609 5.03 -7.77 -16.37
CA ASP A 609 4.11 -8.23 -17.40
C ASP A 609 2.70 -8.20 -16.83
N ILE A 610 1.77 -7.53 -17.52
CA ILE A 610 0.37 -7.48 -17.12
C ILE A 610 -0.27 -8.87 -17.08
N ASN A 611 0.25 -9.82 -17.86
CA ASN A 611 -0.22 -11.21 -17.86
C ASN A 611 0.15 -11.99 -16.59
N ASN A 612 1.10 -11.48 -15.80
CA ASN A 612 1.52 -12.10 -14.53
C ASN A 612 0.60 -11.74 -13.35
N ILE A 613 -0.44 -10.94 -13.56
CA ILE A 613 -1.44 -10.64 -12.55
C ILE A 613 -2.04 -11.94 -12.01
N GLN A 614 -2.09 -12.05 -10.68
CA GLN A 614 -2.67 -13.18 -9.97
C GLN A 614 -3.73 -12.68 -8.99
N ILE A 615 -4.79 -13.46 -8.83
CA ILE A 615 -5.83 -13.17 -7.84
C ILE A 615 -5.44 -13.81 -6.52
N TYR A 616 -5.27 -12.98 -5.50
CA TYR A 616 -5.03 -13.38 -4.12
C TYR A 616 -6.34 -13.40 -3.35
N THR A 617 -6.63 -14.49 -2.63
CA THR A 617 -7.95 -14.74 -2.02
C THR A 617 -7.92 -15.12 -0.54
N LYS A 618 -6.74 -15.04 0.07
CA LYS A 618 -6.53 -15.42 1.47
C LYS A 618 -6.63 -14.23 2.44
N LEU A 619 -6.67 -13.00 1.93
CA LEU A 619 -6.91 -11.81 2.76
C LEU A 619 -8.42 -11.58 2.90
N TRP A 620 -8.91 -11.64 4.13
CA TRP A 620 -10.27 -11.25 4.56
C TRP A 620 -11.39 -11.78 3.66
N ASN A 621 -11.23 -13.01 3.17
CA ASN A 621 -12.23 -13.65 2.30
C ASN A 621 -12.65 -12.81 1.09
N ARG A 622 -11.70 -12.06 0.52
CA ARG A 622 -11.91 -11.20 -0.64
C ARG A 622 -10.81 -11.38 -1.69
N PRO A 623 -11.15 -11.17 -2.97
CA PRO A 623 -10.15 -11.19 -4.03
C PRO A 623 -9.41 -9.86 -4.13
N PHE A 624 -8.09 -9.94 -4.28
CA PHE A 624 -7.19 -8.81 -4.55
C PHE A 624 -6.22 -9.15 -5.69
N ILE A 625 -5.59 -8.14 -6.26
CA ILE A 625 -4.47 -8.30 -7.19
C ILE A 625 -3.20 -8.51 -6.38
N ASP A 626 -2.57 -9.67 -6.52
CA ASP A 626 -1.38 -10.04 -5.76
C ASP A 626 -0.20 -9.08 -6.05
N ARG A 627 0.41 -8.54 -4.97
CA ARG A 627 1.64 -7.74 -4.92
C ARG A 627 1.76 -6.63 -5.98
N TYR A 628 1.11 -5.50 -5.74
CA TYR A 628 1.36 -4.26 -6.49
C TYR A 628 2.75 -3.70 -6.20
N GLY A 629 3.44 -3.27 -7.26
CA GLY A 629 4.82 -2.77 -7.20
C GLY A 629 5.82 -3.92 -7.39
N PHE A 630 6.91 -3.94 -6.64
CA PHE A 630 7.94 -4.97 -6.73
C PHE A 630 8.45 -5.39 -5.35
N ASN A 631 9.00 -6.60 -5.29
CA ASN A 631 9.67 -7.14 -4.12
C ASN A 631 11.13 -7.38 -4.48
N TYR A 632 12.06 -6.93 -3.63
CA TYR A 632 13.47 -7.17 -3.80
C TYR A 632 13.83 -8.61 -3.47
N PHE A 633 14.69 -9.22 -4.26
CA PHE A 633 15.44 -10.40 -3.83
C PHE A 633 16.57 -9.97 -2.89
N THR A 634 16.78 -10.74 -1.82
CA THR A 634 17.86 -10.50 -0.86
C THR A 634 18.61 -11.80 -0.58
N LYS A 635 19.92 -11.80 -0.84
CA LYS A 635 20.81 -12.96 -0.58
C LYS A 635 20.97 -13.23 0.91
N PHE A 636 21.38 -14.44 1.29
CA PHE A 636 21.67 -14.77 2.70
C PHE A 636 20.53 -14.38 3.64
N SER A 637 19.27 -14.59 3.24
CA SER A 637 18.09 -14.06 3.92
C SER A 637 16.87 -15.00 3.94
N SER A 638 17.06 -16.31 3.77
CA SER A 638 15.95 -17.26 3.89
C SER A 638 15.67 -17.56 5.37
N LEU A 639 14.80 -16.79 6.00
CA LEU A 639 14.45 -16.99 7.42
C LEU A 639 13.40 -18.09 7.64
N TYR A 640 12.97 -18.80 6.60
CA TYR A 640 11.93 -19.83 6.64
C TYR A 640 10.50 -19.30 6.92
N TYR A 641 9.49 -20.19 6.83
CA TYR A 641 8.08 -19.84 7.02
C TYR A 641 7.79 -19.36 8.45
N GLY A 642 6.95 -18.33 8.59
CA GLY A 642 6.63 -17.66 9.88
C GLY A 642 7.48 -16.41 10.16
N ALA A 643 8.61 -16.23 9.48
CA ALA A 643 9.40 -15.00 9.57
C ALA A 643 8.79 -13.81 8.80
N SER A 644 7.74 -14.06 8.02
CA SER A 644 6.97 -13.01 7.33
C SER A 644 6.58 -11.88 8.27
N GLY A 645 6.76 -10.65 7.81
CA GLY A 645 6.48 -9.41 8.53
C GLY A 645 7.69 -8.84 9.26
N SER A 646 8.85 -9.51 9.21
CA SER A 646 10.11 -9.00 9.76
C SER A 646 10.54 -7.69 9.09
N VAL A 647 11.12 -6.79 9.87
CA VAL A 647 11.66 -5.51 9.37
C VAL A 647 12.98 -5.72 8.62
N ALA A 648 13.21 -4.97 7.55
CA ALA A 648 14.46 -4.98 6.79
C ALA A 648 15.21 -3.64 6.93
N TYR A 649 16.47 -3.70 7.38
CA TYR A 649 17.38 -2.55 7.52
C TYR A 649 18.51 -2.61 6.50
N ASN A 650 19.04 -1.47 6.06
CA ASN A 650 20.27 -1.39 5.26
C ASN A 650 21.51 -1.04 6.11
N ASP A 651 22.68 -0.98 5.46
CA ASP A 651 23.98 -0.62 6.05
C ASP A 651 24.03 0.73 6.76
N PHE A 652 23.12 1.64 6.41
CA PHE A 652 23.05 2.99 6.93
C PHE A 652 22.02 3.10 8.06
N GLY A 653 21.48 1.97 8.52
CA GLY A 653 20.51 1.88 9.60
C GLY A 653 19.13 2.44 9.26
N GLN A 654 18.78 2.50 7.97
CA GLN A 654 17.45 2.89 7.49
C GLN A 654 16.54 1.66 7.35
N ILE A 655 15.26 1.79 7.71
CA ILE A 655 14.26 0.77 7.44
C ILE A 655 13.85 0.88 5.97
N VAL A 656 14.17 -0.13 5.17
CA VAL A 656 13.97 -0.11 3.72
C VAL A 656 12.78 -0.93 3.25
N GLY A 657 12.20 -1.75 4.13
CA GLY A 657 11.09 -2.61 3.74
C GLY A 657 10.65 -3.62 4.79
N ILE A 658 9.81 -4.55 4.34
CA ILE A 658 9.25 -5.64 5.12
C ILE A 658 9.51 -6.97 4.42
N TYR A 659 10.05 -7.94 5.15
CA TYR A 659 10.33 -9.28 4.67
C TYR A 659 9.02 -10.04 4.42
N ASP A 660 8.87 -10.64 3.23
CA ASP A 660 7.57 -11.18 2.77
C ASP A 660 7.67 -12.45 1.90
N GLY A 661 8.84 -13.09 1.87
CA GLY A 661 8.99 -14.33 1.13
C GLY A 661 10.34 -15.02 1.29
N VAL A 662 10.29 -16.32 1.03
CA VAL A 662 11.42 -17.26 0.95
C VAL A 662 11.39 -17.95 -0.41
N ALA A 663 12.50 -18.56 -0.81
CA ALA A 663 12.50 -19.49 -1.92
C ALA A 663 11.56 -20.69 -1.64
N SER A 664 10.90 -21.21 -2.68
CA SER A 664 9.94 -22.32 -2.57
C SER A 664 10.56 -23.62 -2.01
N SER A 665 11.85 -23.85 -2.28
CA SER A 665 12.65 -24.92 -1.70
C SER A 665 13.61 -24.36 -0.65
N THR A 666 13.14 -24.20 0.59
CA THR A 666 13.98 -23.79 1.72
C THR A 666 13.90 -24.83 2.84
N ASN A 667 15.01 -25.01 3.57
CA ASN A 667 15.06 -25.83 4.77
C ASN A 667 15.04 -24.94 6.01
N PHE A 668 14.49 -25.45 7.11
CA PHE A 668 14.54 -24.75 8.40
C PHE A 668 16.01 -24.65 8.86
N GLY A 669 16.41 -23.47 9.36
CA GLY A 669 17.79 -23.18 9.74
C GLY A 669 18.71 -22.72 8.60
N ASP A 670 18.33 -22.90 7.33
CA ASP A 670 19.13 -22.45 6.18
C ASP A 670 18.86 -20.98 5.85
N VAL A 671 19.65 -20.08 6.44
CA VAL A 671 19.60 -18.64 6.20
C VAL A 671 20.48 -18.18 5.04
N SER A 672 21.13 -19.09 4.31
CA SER A 672 22.03 -18.71 3.20
C SER A 672 21.31 -18.44 1.88
N ASN A 673 20.10 -18.99 1.70
CA ASN A 673 19.30 -18.84 0.48
C ASN A 673 18.71 -17.42 0.30
N LEU A 674 18.12 -17.18 -0.87
CA LEU A 674 17.35 -15.97 -1.15
C LEU A 674 16.08 -15.87 -0.29
N GLY A 675 15.83 -14.66 0.20
CA GLY A 675 14.51 -14.22 0.64
C GLY A 675 14.01 -13.04 -0.21
N THR A 676 12.84 -12.51 0.14
CA THR A 676 12.29 -11.30 -0.46
C THR A 676 11.82 -10.29 0.57
N PHE A 677 11.88 -9.01 0.21
CA PHE A 677 11.21 -7.95 0.96
C PHE A 677 10.52 -6.95 0.04
N ALA A 678 9.35 -6.46 0.43
CA ALA A 678 8.68 -5.35 -0.22
C ALA A 678 9.21 -4.02 0.34
N PRO A 679 9.49 -3.01 -0.51
CA PRO A 679 9.81 -1.68 -0.03
C PRO A 679 8.59 -0.96 0.54
N LEU A 680 8.86 0.04 1.37
CA LEU A 680 7.81 0.96 1.85
C LEU A 680 7.48 2.06 0.84
N VAL A 681 8.31 2.23 -0.20
CA VAL A 681 8.18 3.28 -1.23
C VAL A 681 8.55 2.72 -2.60
N GLN A 682 7.77 3.12 -3.61
CA GLN A 682 8.15 3.14 -5.02
C GLN A 682 8.15 4.61 -5.44
N ALA A 683 9.34 5.19 -5.60
CA ALA A 683 9.49 6.65 -5.67
C ALA A 683 9.16 7.26 -7.05
N ALA A 684 8.98 6.42 -8.07
CA ALA A 684 8.77 6.81 -9.45
C ALA A 684 7.64 6.01 -10.11
N ASN A 685 6.99 6.64 -11.08
CA ASN A 685 6.06 5.95 -11.98
C ASN A 685 6.87 5.09 -12.94
N ILE A 686 6.47 3.84 -13.11
CA ILE A 686 7.18 2.87 -13.96
C ILE A 686 6.23 2.34 -15.03
N LYS A 687 6.65 2.39 -16.29
CA LYS A 687 5.90 1.78 -17.40
C LYS A 687 5.95 0.26 -17.31
N VAL A 688 4.80 -0.38 -17.53
CA VAL A 688 4.71 -1.84 -17.57
C VAL A 688 5.43 -2.34 -18.82
N GLN A 689 6.34 -3.29 -18.67
CA GLN A 689 7.23 -3.66 -19.78
C GLN A 689 6.51 -4.39 -20.93
N SER A 690 5.42 -5.11 -20.61
CA SER A 690 4.58 -5.76 -21.61
C SER A 690 3.62 -4.81 -22.33
N ASP A 691 3.37 -3.62 -21.77
CA ASP A 691 2.44 -2.62 -22.32
C ASP A 691 2.78 -1.22 -21.78
N GLU A 692 3.47 -0.42 -22.59
CA GLU A 692 3.94 0.92 -22.21
C GLU A 692 2.81 1.95 -22.01
N ASN A 693 1.57 1.62 -22.41
CA ASN A 693 0.41 2.46 -22.14
C ASN A 693 0.00 2.40 -20.67
N ILE A 694 0.38 1.33 -19.97
CA ILE A 694 0.05 1.12 -18.57
C ILE A 694 1.18 1.64 -17.69
N THR A 695 0.78 2.43 -16.70
CA THR A 695 1.68 3.01 -15.71
C THR A 695 1.44 2.36 -14.36
N ASN A 696 2.49 1.74 -13.82
CA ASN A 696 2.57 1.37 -12.42
C ASN A 696 2.95 2.64 -11.64
N TYR A 697 1.95 3.24 -11.00
CA TYR A 697 2.09 4.51 -10.30
C TYR A 697 2.89 4.38 -9.01
N ALA A 698 3.69 5.40 -8.75
CA ALA A 698 4.48 5.55 -7.55
C ALA A 698 3.60 5.55 -6.29
N TYR A 699 4.15 5.08 -5.18
CA TYR A 699 3.48 5.11 -3.88
C TYR A 699 4.49 5.20 -2.74
N ASN A 700 4.01 5.63 -1.57
CA ASN A 700 4.70 5.57 -0.30
C ASN A 700 3.71 5.17 0.80
N LEU A 701 3.90 3.97 1.36
CA LEU A 701 2.99 3.38 2.34
C LEU A 701 2.98 4.13 3.67
N ILE A 702 4.01 4.94 3.96
CA ILE A 702 4.11 5.73 5.19
C ILE A 702 3.46 7.11 5.03
N ASP A 703 3.73 7.81 3.93
CA ASP A 703 3.22 9.17 3.66
C ASP A 703 2.99 9.38 2.15
N ASN A 704 1.74 9.56 1.75
CA ASN A 704 1.34 9.70 0.34
C ASN A 704 1.55 11.12 -0.24
N LYS A 705 2.16 12.05 0.49
CA LYS A 705 2.50 13.38 -0.04
C LYS A 705 3.42 13.27 -1.27
N GLY A 706 2.98 13.83 -2.40
CA GLY A 706 3.72 13.80 -3.67
C GLY A 706 3.40 12.58 -4.54
N PHE A 707 2.39 11.80 -4.20
CA PHE A 707 1.93 10.62 -4.95
C PHE A 707 0.45 10.81 -5.37
N PRO A 708 0.18 11.45 -6.51
CA PRO A 708 -1.16 11.94 -6.86
C PRO A 708 -2.21 10.84 -7.01
N HIS A 709 -1.81 9.64 -7.45
CA HIS A 709 -2.70 8.48 -7.59
C HIS A 709 -2.81 7.63 -6.32
N GLN A 710 -2.15 8.03 -5.23
CA GLN A 710 -2.22 7.34 -3.95
C GLN A 710 -3.21 8.03 -3.01
N THR A 711 -4.34 7.37 -2.77
CA THR A 711 -5.42 7.90 -1.93
C THR A 711 -5.14 7.74 -0.43
N ARG A 712 -4.31 6.76 -0.03
CA ARG A 712 -4.07 6.44 1.38
C ARG A 712 -2.63 6.04 1.68
N SER A 713 -2.18 6.44 2.86
CA SER A 713 -0.94 6.03 3.53
C SER A 713 -1.20 5.82 5.02
N TYR A 714 -0.21 5.28 5.74
CA TYR A 714 -0.28 5.21 7.20
C TYR A 714 -0.59 6.57 7.83
N ARG A 715 0.13 7.63 7.43
CA ARG A 715 -0.08 9.00 7.94
C ARG A 715 -1.51 9.49 7.70
N SER A 716 -2.01 9.40 6.46
CA SER A 716 -3.37 9.86 6.15
C SER A 716 -4.43 9.04 6.88
N ASN A 717 -4.18 7.74 7.10
CA ASN A 717 -5.07 6.92 7.89
C ASN A 717 -5.08 7.35 9.37
N LEU A 718 -3.94 7.70 9.97
CA LEU A 718 -3.96 8.26 11.33
C LEU A 718 -4.88 9.48 11.42
N SER A 719 -4.89 10.37 10.42
CA SER A 719 -5.82 11.51 10.37
C SER A 719 -7.29 11.10 10.29
N LEU A 720 -7.61 9.96 9.64
CA LEU A 720 -8.96 9.39 9.57
C LEU A 720 -9.40 8.74 10.88
N PHE A 721 -8.50 7.98 11.52
CA PHE A 721 -8.78 7.32 12.81
C PHE A 721 -8.81 8.32 13.98
N TYR A 722 -8.03 9.40 13.89
CA TYR A 722 -7.81 10.37 14.96
C TYR A 722 -7.99 11.82 14.49
N PRO A 723 -9.16 12.20 13.96
CA PRO A 723 -9.39 13.54 13.42
C PRO A 723 -9.19 14.64 14.47
N ASN A 724 -9.38 14.29 15.75
CA ASN A 724 -9.28 15.17 16.91
C ASN A 724 -8.15 14.77 17.87
N GLY A 725 -7.18 13.99 17.41
CA GLY A 725 -6.10 13.44 18.23
C GLY A 725 -6.45 12.13 18.95
N PHE A 726 -5.53 11.63 19.77
CA PHE A 726 -5.64 10.30 20.36
C PHE A 726 -6.65 10.22 21.51
N THR A 727 -7.44 9.15 21.50
CA THR A 727 -8.29 8.75 22.62
C THR A 727 -7.56 7.72 23.48
N TRP A 728 -7.53 7.95 24.79
CA TRP A 728 -6.87 7.11 25.78
C TRP A 728 -7.88 6.43 26.70
N PRO A 729 -7.69 5.15 27.04
CA PRO A 729 -8.50 4.48 28.06
C PRO A 729 -8.43 5.23 29.40
N SER A 730 -9.54 5.33 30.12
CA SER A 730 -9.58 5.97 31.44
C SER A 730 -9.93 4.97 32.53
N THR A 731 -9.36 5.17 33.72
CA THR A 731 -9.73 4.45 34.94
C THR A 731 -11.13 4.83 35.46
N SER A 732 -11.67 6.00 35.08
CA SER A 732 -13.01 6.46 35.48
C SER A 732 -14.14 6.01 34.54
N GLY A 733 -13.83 5.20 33.51
CA GLY A 733 -14.80 4.68 32.55
C GLY A 733 -15.13 5.61 31.37
N THR A 734 -14.74 6.89 31.41
CA THR A 734 -14.87 7.82 30.28
C THR A 734 -13.50 8.03 29.61
N PRO A 735 -13.28 7.56 28.37
CA PRO A 735 -12.00 7.76 27.67
C PRO A 735 -11.60 9.24 27.64
N THR A 736 -10.33 9.54 27.87
CA THR A 736 -9.80 10.90 27.81
C THR A 736 -9.26 11.17 26.41
N GLN A 737 -9.70 12.25 25.80
CA GLN A 737 -9.22 12.67 24.48
C GLN A 737 -8.08 13.68 24.64
N SER A 738 -6.97 13.43 23.95
CA SER A 738 -5.89 14.40 23.77
C SER A 738 -6.01 15.01 22.37
N ASN A 739 -5.87 16.33 22.27
CA ASN A 739 -5.78 17.02 20.98
C ASN A 739 -4.43 16.75 20.26
N SER A 740 -3.52 15.99 20.88
CA SER A 740 -2.25 15.62 20.27
C SER A 740 -2.46 14.69 19.07
N LYS A 741 -1.86 15.08 17.95
CA LYS A 741 -1.75 14.29 16.71
C LYS A 741 -0.31 13.81 16.48
N VAL A 742 0.50 13.79 17.52
CA VAL A 742 1.93 13.53 17.42
C VAL A 742 2.24 12.06 17.73
N THR A 743 3.07 11.46 16.89
CA THR A 743 3.68 10.15 17.14
C THR A 743 5.21 10.26 17.09
N ALA A 744 5.93 9.19 17.41
CA ALA A 744 7.39 9.19 17.38
C ALA A 744 7.94 9.46 15.97
N ILE A 745 7.33 8.89 14.92
CA ILE A 745 7.79 9.11 13.54
C ILE A 745 7.17 10.36 12.88
N PHE A 746 6.08 10.90 13.43
CA PHE A 746 5.45 12.15 13.00
C PHE A 746 5.44 13.21 14.13
N PRO A 747 6.61 13.75 14.51
CA PRO A 747 6.74 14.71 15.62
C PRO A 747 6.01 16.04 15.37
N ASN A 748 5.74 16.36 14.10
CA ASN A 748 5.03 17.57 13.68
C ASN A 748 3.52 17.35 13.47
N GLY A 749 3.01 16.15 13.80
CA GLY A 749 1.62 15.77 13.61
C GLY A 749 1.35 15.06 12.29
N PHE A 750 0.36 14.16 12.28
CA PHE A 750 -0.14 13.49 11.08
C PHE A 750 -1.17 14.33 10.31
#